data_AF-A0A955WJX8-F1
#
_entry.id   AF-A0A955WJX8-F1
#
_cell.length_a   1.000
_cell.length_b   1.000
_cell.length_c   1.000
_cell.angle_alpha   90.00
_cell.angle_beta   90.00
_cell.angle_gamma   90.00
#
_symmetry.space_group_name_H-M   'P 1'
#
loop_
_entity.id
_entity.type
_entity.pdbx_description
1 polymer ?
#
loop_
_entity_poly.entity_id
_entity_poly.type
_entity_poly.pdbx_seq_one_letter_code
_entity_poly.pdbx_strand_id
1 'polypeptide(L)'
;ESEPADLVAVPLPLGEAGAACDPRRLVNGCVAGTACLPDADENPICTQLFAPVLADGQGFVNLDVNSLGVRVRGTDADQDVQSLSVSIVNGDGEVILTYAPLQPGVLNYGDNGMFTAEFSGVPPDDISTVDVLRVTVTDAFGQTSNAIDLAPQAPTPNLPNARCDPALAFNLCPEGTACFDNEGDEIFNCVPVQPPVIDSADGYINDEPNAIGLRIEGSDPDGDVIGFQLELLDADGNVILPVDPADPVWLQFTRFVPSGAIGFVGSFSFPLPDLLGFFEADPARAADVAVIRVAALDQALLLSEIVEIVPDLPPVVRANALCDPFAGLNRCEGELRCLDIDPNDENPARCIEVQAACPDGWVAGSINESPAGDGWRVEGDNSLYDDHTAGSCGGDGSQDAVYEFTAPEDGPYAFTVSDTFATALYVRSLCAVPDEELACVAPLEAATVVVELAAGETVYAFVDNWLGIAEPFTLTVAPFAAPQLLEAAAWFNPEAQRMSIEAVAVPGSSELDSFGAQFLDVNGDLVLLEGDPGPFAVGGLFEAVGDGTFTGFTDFTLPDIPEFVDAIAAVRVTVLDLSGGSSEAIDVVPDGPSEVAFGETCDPFGTRSYCLEGDCLDLNPADEVDAICQIAAAECPAEWTVLGVGEPDANGVYTIPGDLTVDLEDHGATPTCSGAATGANDIYGFTAPSGGMWRFATVGAAGNDTILFVRRLCGVQGEAGELACNDDGPNSQGFYSDVDVELAEGDTVYVFVDSYFEDGRGAYSLVITPLP
;
A
#
# COMPACT_ATOMS: atom_id res chain seq x y z
N GLU A 1 -42.63 -26.53 10.92
CA GLU A 1 -41.84 -27.70 11.34
C GLU A 1 -41.71 -28.64 10.15
N SER A 2 -40.74 -28.37 9.28
CA SER A 2 -40.24 -29.36 8.32
C SER A 2 -39.14 -30.15 9.03
N GLU A 3 -39.14 -31.47 8.88
CA GLU A 3 -38.04 -32.31 9.40
C GLU A 3 -36.72 -31.91 8.71
N PRO A 4 -35.60 -31.87 9.44
CA PRO A 4 -34.29 -31.59 8.85
C PRO A 4 -33.98 -32.67 7.80
N ALA A 5 -33.62 -32.23 6.60
CA ALA A 5 -33.18 -33.11 5.52
C ALA A 5 -31.66 -33.25 5.59
N ASP A 6 -31.17 -34.47 5.76
CA ASP A 6 -29.75 -34.78 5.68
C ASP A 6 -29.26 -34.52 4.25
N LEU A 7 -28.53 -33.41 4.07
CA LEU A 7 -27.81 -33.12 2.84
C LEU A 7 -26.50 -33.89 2.85
N VAL A 8 -26.48 -35.02 2.14
CA VAL A 8 -25.25 -35.78 1.90
C VAL A 8 -24.55 -35.15 0.70
N ALA A 9 -23.44 -34.46 0.95
CA ALA A 9 -22.54 -34.03 -0.12
C ALA A 9 -21.96 -35.28 -0.80
N VAL A 10 -22.22 -35.45 -2.09
CA VAL A 10 -21.64 -36.53 -2.90
C VAL A 10 -20.46 -35.94 -3.65
N PRO A 11 -19.28 -36.58 -3.65
CA PRO A 11 -18.14 -36.12 -4.44
C PRO A 11 -18.53 -35.94 -5.91
N LEU A 12 -18.10 -34.82 -6.50
CA LEU A 12 -18.32 -34.54 -7.92
C LEU A 12 -17.75 -35.70 -8.77
N PRO A 13 -18.55 -36.30 -9.68
CA PRO A 13 -18.05 -37.32 -10.58
C PRO A 13 -16.90 -36.76 -11.44
N LEU A 14 -15.74 -37.41 -11.44
CA LEU A 14 -14.60 -37.00 -12.25
C LEU A 14 -14.50 -37.85 -13.53
N GLY A 15 -14.38 -37.19 -14.68
CA GLY A 15 -14.18 -37.81 -15.99
C GLY A 15 -12.71 -37.92 -16.38
N GLU A 16 -12.34 -39.01 -17.06
CA GLU A 16 -11.05 -39.16 -17.74
C GLU A 16 -10.99 -38.32 -19.03
N ALA A 17 -9.81 -38.19 -19.64
CA ALA A 17 -9.63 -37.47 -20.89
C ALA A 17 -10.61 -37.95 -22.00
N GLY A 18 -11.29 -36.99 -22.63
CA GLY A 18 -12.34 -37.20 -23.62
C GLY A 18 -13.76 -37.34 -23.05
N ALA A 19 -13.94 -37.38 -21.73
CA ALA A 19 -15.28 -37.37 -21.12
C ALA A 19 -15.91 -35.97 -21.17
N ALA A 20 -17.22 -35.86 -21.36
CA ALA A 20 -17.93 -34.59 -21.24
C ALA A 20 -17.83 -34.05 -19.81
N CYS A 21 -17.64 -32.74 -19.67
CA CYS A 21 -17.47 -32.07 -18.39
C CYS A 21 -18.28 -30.78 -18.32
N ASP A 22 -18.46 -30.25 -17.11
CA ASP A 22 -19.08 -28.97 -16.86
C ASP A 22 -17.99 -27.94 -16.54
N PRO A 23 -17.83 -26.88 -17.35
CA PRO A 23 -16.80 -25.87 -17.11
C PRO A 23 -17.01 -25.12 -15.78
N ARG A 24 -18.21 -25.14 -15.20
CA ARG A 24 -18.50 -24.57 -13.87
C ARG A 24 -18.30 -25.56 -12.73
N ARG A 25 -17.94 -26.82 -13.02
CA ARG A 25 -17.75 -27.92 -12.06
C ARG A 25 -18.96 -28.15 -11.16
N LEU A 26 -20.19 -27.92 -11.63
CA LEU A 26 -21.41 -28.08 -10.81
C LEU A 26 -21.97 -29.51 -10.87
N VAL A 27 -21.80 -30.20 -12.01
CA VAL A 27 -22.37 -31.56 -12.20
C VAL A 27 -21.34 -32.66 -12.39
N ASN A 28 -20.15 -32.34 -12.89
CA ASN A 28 -19.01 -33.24 -13.00
C ASN A 28 -17.72 -32.42 -13.18
N GLY A 29 -16.58 -33.05 -12.90
CA GLY A 29 -15.26 -32.46 -13.07
C GLY A 29 -14.34 -33.37 -13.89
N CYS A 30 -13.08 -32.99 -13.98
CA CYS A 30 -12.05 -33.75 -14.67
C CYS A 30 -11.03 -34.29 -13.67
N VAL A 31 -10.44 -35.46 -13.95
CA VAL A 31 -9.39 -36.04 -13.11
C VAL A 31 -8.12 -35.17 -13.11
N ALA A 32 -7.25 -35.32 -12.11
CA ALA A 32 -5.99 -34.59 -12.06
C ALA A 32 -5.17 -34.77 -13.35
N GLY A 33 -4.56 -33.68 -13.84
CA GLY A 33 -3.85 -33.63 -15.13
C GLY A 33 -4.76 -33.44 -16.35
N THR A 34 -6.03 -33.09 -16.15
CA THR A 34 -6.98 -32.75 -17.22
C THR A 34 -7.80 -31.51 -16.85
N ALA A 35 -8.18 -30.67 -17.83
CA ALA A 35 -9.06 -29.52 -17.65
C ALA A 35 -10.31 -29.65 -18.53
N CYS A 36 -11.39 -28.99 -18.10
CA CYS A 36 -12.63 -28.97 -18.87
C CYS A 36 -12.57 -27.91 -19.96
N LEU A 37 -12.22 -28.31 -21.19
CA LEU A 37 -12.00 -27.40 -22.32
C LEU A 37 -12.93 -27.73 -23.49
N PRO A 38 -13.37 -26.72 -24.26
CA PRO A 38 -14.18 -26.96 -25.45
C PRO A 38 -13.38 -27.75 -26.50
N ASP A 39 -14.01 -28.79 -27.08
CA ASP A 39 -13.50 -29.47 -28.26
C ASP A 39 -13.71 -28.64 -29.54
N ALA A 40 -13.37 -29.20 -30.71
CA ALA A 40 -13.52 -28.53 -32.00
C ALA A 40 -14.98 -28.17 -32.36
N ASP A 41 -15.96 -28.76 -31.68
CA ASP A 41 -17.38 -28.50 -31.83
C ASP A 41 -17.94 -27.67 -30.64
N GLU A 42 -17.06 -27.03 -29.86
CA GLU A 42 -17.34 -26.24 -28.65
C GLU A 42 -17.96 -27.03 -27.49
N ASN A 43 -17.88 -28.36 -27.49
CA ASN A 43 -18.40 -29.18 -26.39
C ASN A 43 -17.33 -29.29 -25.29
N PRO A 44 -17.65 -28.95 -24.03
CA PRO A 44 -16.71 -29.07 -22.93
C PRO A 44 -16.40 -30.55 -22.66
N ILE A 45 -15.15 -30.93 -22.85
CA ILE A 45 -14.62 -32.26 -22.54
C ILE A 45 -13.38 -32.14 -21.65
N CYS A 46 -13.11 -33.18 -20.86
CA CYS A 46 -11.87 -33.27 -20.12
C CYS A 46 -10.72 -33.44 -21.13
N THR A 47 -9.93 -32.41 -21.32
CA THR A 47 -8.75 -32.40 -22.19
C THR A 47 -7.53 -32.64 -21.33
N GLN A 48 -6.64 -33.52 -21.78
CA GLN A 48 -5.37 -33.73 -21.12
C GLN A 48 -4.52 -32.48 -21.24
N LEU A 49 -4.06 -31.98 -20.09
CA LEU A 49 -3.19 -30.83 -20.02
C LEU A 49 -1.75 -31.28 -20.24
N PHE A 50 -0.97 -30.52 -20.99
CA PHE A 50 0.44 -30.82 -21.21
C PHE A 50 1.29 -29.62 -20.81
N ALA A 51 2.08 -29.76 -19.75
CA ALA A 51 3.04 -28.73 -19.41
C ALA A 51 3.96 -28.44 -20.62
N PRO A 52 4.26 -27.16 -20.90
CA PRO A 52 5.16 -26.80 -21.99
C PRO A 52 6.54 -27.42 -21.76
N VAL A 53 7.25 -27.76 -22.83
CA VAL A 53 8.61 -28.34 -22.76
C VAL A 53 9.55 -27.45 -23.53
N LEU A 54 10.54 -26.88 -22.83
CA LEU A 54 11.56 -26.04 -23.45
C LEU A 54 12.66 -26.90 -24.07
N ALA A 55 12.95 -26.64 -25.35
CA ALA A 55 13.94 -27.36 -26.14
C ALA A 55 15.27 -26.61 -26.22
N ASP A 56 15.23 -25.31 -26.56
CA ASP A 56 16.41 -24.44 -26.63
C ASP A 56 16.03 -22.96 -26.39
N GLY A 57 17.04 -22.11 -26.25
CA GLY A 57 16.84 -20.68 -26.13
C GLY A 57 18.12 -19.86 -26.27
N GLN A 58 17.96 -18.54 -26.21
CA GLN A 58 19.02 -17.54 -26.20
C GLN A 58 18.69 -16.50 -25.14
N GLY A 59 19.65 -16.19 -24.28
CA GLY A 59 19.56 -15.14 -23.29
C GLY A 59 20.45 -13.97 -23.67
N PHE A 60 19.96 -12.75 -23.47
CA PHE A 60 20.65 -11.51 -23.81
C PHE A 60 20.64 -10.58 -22.61
N VAL A 61 21.75 -9.88 -22.39
CA VAL A 61 21.92 -8.91 -21.31
C VAL A 61 22.62 -7.69 -21.89
N ASN A 62 22.02 -6.53 -21.69
CA ASN A 62 22.58 -5.23 -22.06
C ASN A 62 22.83 -4.42 -20.79
N LEU A 63 24.09 -4.42 -20.34
CA LEU A 63 24.50 -3.73 -19.11
C LEU A 63 24.52 -2.20 -19.27
N ASP A 64 24.53 -1.67 -20.49
CA ASP A 64 24.58 -0.22 -20.72
C ASP A 64 23.24 0.47 -20.39
N VAL A 65 22.13 -0.25 -20.52
CA VAL A 65 20.76 0.24 -20.24
C VAL A 65 20.02 -0.67 -19.27
N ASN A 66 20.76 -1.52 -18.53
CA ASN A 66 20.24 -2.48 -17.57
C ASN A 66 19.07 -3.34 -18.10
N SER A 67 19.16 -3.87 -19.33
CA SER A 67 18.05 -4.62 -19.95
C SER A 67 18.36 -6.10 -20.18
N LEU A 68 17.33 -6.93 -20.14
CA LEU A 68 17.41 -8.37 -20.32
C LEU A 68 16.44 -8.84 -21.41
N GLY A 69 16.84 -9.88 -22.15
CA GLY A 69 16.02 -10.45 -23.22
C GLY A 69 16.17 -11.96 -23.27
N VAL A 70 15.07 -12.67 -23.49
CA VAL A 70 15.06 -14.13 -23.68
C VAL A 70 14.25 -14.50 -24.92
N ARG A 71 14.80 -15.40 -25.73
CA ARG A 71 14.08 -16.06 -26.83
C ARG A 71 14.15 -17.55 -26.60
N VAL A 72 13.02 -18.19 -26.36
CA VAL A 72 12.93 -19.63 -26.11
C VAL A 72 12.08 -20.33 -27.15
N ARG A 73 12.38 -21.61 -27.39
CA ARG A 73 11.60 -22.49 -28.25
C ARG A 73 11.25 -23.75 -27.50
N GLY A 74 10.03 -24.22 -27.69
CA GLY A 74 9.54 -25.40 -27.01
C GLY A 74 8.42 -26.09 -27.77
N THR A 75 7.82 -27.08 -27.12
CA THR A 75 6.59 -27.73 -27.54
C THR A 75 5.56 -27.63 -26.44
N ASP A 76 4.34 -27.33 -26.81
CA ASP A 76 3.18 -27.23 -25.96
C ASP A 76 1.98 -27.80 -26.73
N ALA A 77 1.44 -28.91 -26.26
CA ALA A 77 0.54 -29.73 -27.09
C ALA A 77 -0.85 -29.09 -27.23
N ASP A 78 -1.24 -28.32 -26.24
CA ASP A 78 -2.49 -27.58 -26.04
C ASP A 78 -2.40 -26.13 -26.55
N GLN A 79 -1.20 -25.60 -26.78
CA GLN A 79 -0.94 -24.26 -27.35
C GLN A 79 -1.49 -23.11 -26.52
N ASP A 80 -1.23 -23.17 -25.21
CA ASP A 80 -1.76 -22.27 -24.19
C ASP A 80 -0.69 -21.72 -23.23
N VAL A 81 0.60 -21.72 -23.63
CA VAL A 81 1.65 -20.87 -23.04
C VAL A 81 1.12 -19.45 -22.78
N GLN A 82 1.26 -19.01 -21.52
CA GLN A 82 0.75 -17.72 -21.06
C GLN A 82 1.88 -16.80 -20.58
N SER A 83 2.84 -17.32 -19.84
CA SER A 83 3.89 -16.51 -19.21
C SER A 83 5.25 -17.17 -19.23
N LEU A 84 6.29 -16.37 -18.97
CA LEU A 84 7.66 -16.82 -18.79
C LEU A 84 8.17 -16.37 -17.42
N SER A 85 9.12 -17.11 -16.86
CA SER A 85 9.88 -16.72 -15.68
C SER A 85 11.35 -16.72 -16.04
N VAL A 86 12.06 -15.66 -15.64
CA VAL A 86 13.50 -15.52 -15.84
C VAL A 86 14.17 -15.30 -14.49
N SER A 87 15.01 -16.25 -14.08
CA SER A 87 15.85 -16.14 -12.90
C SER A 87 17.29 -15.80 -13.30
N ILE A 88 17.87 -14.78 -12.66
CA ILE A 88 19.29 -14.44 -12.76
C ILE A 88 20.04 -15.33 -11.77
N VAL A 89 21.03 -16.07 -12.29
CA VAL A 89 21.83 -17.02 -11.52
C VAL A 89 23.30 -16.59 -11.58
N ASN A 90 23.97 -16.52 -10.42
CA ASN A 90 25.38 -16.19 -10.32
C ASN A 90 26.28 -17.40 -10.64
N GLY A 91 27.60 -17.17 -10.66
CA GLY A 91 28.61 -18.19 -10.96
C GLY A 91 28.68 -19.34 -9.96
N ASP A 92 28.10 -19.17 -8.77
CA ASP A 92 27.98 -20.22 -7.74
C ASP A 92 26.69 -21.05 -7.92
N GLY A 93 25.82 -20.68 -8.85
CA GLY A 93 24.57 -21.39 -9.14
C GLY A 93 23.38 -20.95 -8.28
N GLU A 94 23.55 -19.90 -7.48
CA GLU A 94 22.50 -19.30 -6.66
C GLU A 94 21.63 -18.36 -7.50
N VAL A 95 20.31 -18.44 -7.30
CA VAL A 95 19.36 -17.51 -7.90
C VAL A 95 19.43 -16.20 -7.12
N ILE A 96 19.93 -15.15 -7.77
CA ILE A 96 20.00 -13.81 -7.17
C ILE A 96 18.62 -13.15 -7.22
N LEU A 97 17.92 -13.32 -8.34
CA LEU A 97 16.68 -12.61 -8.63
C LEU A 97 15.81 -13.41 -9.59
N THR A 98 14.49 -13.30 -9.45
CA THR A 98 13.52 -13.96 -10.34
C THR A 98 12.44 -12.97 -10.77
N TYR A 99 12.23 -12.86 -12.09
CA TYR A 99 11.15 -12.08 -12.68
C TYR A 99 10.07 -13.03 -13.18
N ALA A 100 8.93 -13.04 -12.49
CA ALA A 100 7.76 -13.83 -12.87
C ALA A 100 6.47 -13.24 -12.26
N PRO A 101 5.31 -13.36 -12.92
CA PRO A 101 5.13 -13.84 -14.29
C PRO A 101 5.41 -12.73 -15.31
N LEU A 102 6.21 -13.02 -16.34
CA LEU A 102 6.43 -12.12 -17.47
C LEU A 102 5.51 -12.51 -18.63
N GLN A 103 4.92 -11.52 -19.30
CA GLN A 103 4.14 -11.76 -20.52
C GLN A 103 5.09 -11.81 -21.74
N PRO A 104 5.03 -12.84 -22.60
CA PRO A 104 5.83 -12.85 -23.83
C PRO A 104 5.41 -11.67 -24.72
N GLY A 105 6.35 -10.81 -25.10
CA GLY A 105 6.10 -9.75 -26.07
C GLY A 105 5.79 -10.31 -27.47
N VAL A 106 6.34 -11.48 -27.79
CA VAL A 106 5.99 -12.24 -29.00
C VAL A 106 5.80 -13.71 -28.66
N LEU A 107 4.61 -14.25 -28.92
CA LEU A 107 4.31 -15.68 -28.84
C LEU A 107 3.78 -16.17 -30.18
N ASN A 108 4.52 -17.09 -30.81
CA ASN A 108 4.09 -17.72 -32.06
C ASN A 108 3.99 -19.23 -31.89
N TYR A 109 2.85 -19.79 -32.27
CA TYR A 109 2.66 -21.23 -32.40
C TYR A 109 2.90 -21.67 -33.85
N GLY A 110 3.69 -22.73 -34.01
CA GLY A 110 3.91 -23.46 -35.24
C GLY A 110 3.14 -24.77 -35.28
N ASP A 111 3.36 -25.55 -36.32
CA ASP A 111 2.75 -26.87 -36.47
C ASP A 111 3.18 -27.82 -35.33
N ASN A 112 2.26 -28.70 -34.92
CA ASN A 112 2.47 -29.75 -33.90
C ASN A 112 2.81 -29.22 -32.49
N GLY A 113 2.26 -28.08 -32.11
CA GLY A 113 2.45 -27.52 -30.76
C GLY A 113 3.83 -26.89 -30.54
N MET A 114 4.66 -26.75 -31.58
CA MET A 114 5.90 -25.98 -31.43
C MET A 114 5.55 -24.53 -31.09
N PHE A 115 6.24 -23.92 -30.14
CA PHE A 115 6.10 -22.50 -29.85
C PHE A 115 7.46 -21.79 -29.83
N THR A 116 7.42 -20.49 -30.09
CA THR A 116 8.53 -19.56 -29.83
C THR A 116 8.01 -18.41 -28.99
N ALA A 117 8.65 -18.15 -27.86
CA ALA A 117 8.33 -17.05 -26.96
C ALA A 117 9.53 -16.11 -26.84
N GLU A 118 9.27 -14.80 -26.96
CA GLU A 118 10.27 -13.74 -26.80
C GLU A 118 9.81 -12.76 -25.73
N PHE A 119 10.74 -12.36 -24.87
CA PHE A 119 10.55 -11.30 -23.87
C PHE A 119 11.79 -10.42 -23.85
N SER A 120 11.59 -9.12 -23.74
CA SER A 120 12.64 -8.14 -23.48
C SER A 120 12.09 -7.06 -22.54
N GLY A 121 12.93 -6.57 -21.63
CA GLY A 121 12.53 -5.56 -20.65
C GLY A 121 13.70 -5.01 -19.86
N VAL A 122 13.45 -3.90 -19.14
CA VAL A 122 14.39 -3.28 -18.21
C VAL A 122 13.99 -3.70 -16.79
N PRO A 123 14.71 -4.62 -16.15
CA PRO A 123 14.49 -4.93 -14.75
C PRO A 123 14.68 -3.72 -13.81
N PRO A 124 13.96 -3.68 -12.68
CA PRO A 124 14.12 -2.64 -11.66
C PRO A 124 15.48 -2.72 -10.94
N ASP A 125 16.03 -3.92 -10.80
CA ASP A 125 17.29 -4.15 -10.09
C ASP A 125 18.50 -4.18 -11.04
N ASP A 126 19.69 -3.86 -10.51
CA ASP A 126 20.96 -3.95 -11.25
C ASP A 126 21.30 -5.41 -11.62
N ILE A 127 21.48 -5.67 -12.92
CA ILE A 127 21.83 -6.99 -13.45
C ILE A 127 23.33 -7.13 -13.77
N SER A 128 24.19 -6.29 -13.19
CA SER A 128 25.63 -6.26 -13.44
C SER A 128 26.37 -7.59 -13.19
N THR A 129 25.78 -8.53 -12.45
CA THR A 129 26.40 -9.82 -12.07
C THR A 129 25.71 -11.07 -12.66
N VAL A 130 25.15 -10.99 -13.87
CA VAL A 130 24.49 -12.15 -14.52
C VAL A 130 25.51 -13.12 -15.11
N ASP A 131 25.56 -14.36 -14.59
CA ASP A 131 26.34 -15.45 -15.19
C ASP A 131 25.46 -16.40 -16.03
N VAL A 132 24.23 -16.66 -15.58
CA VAL A 132 23.25 -17.54 -16.25
C VAL A 132 21.85 -16.95 -16.14
N LEU A 133 21.08 -17.00 -17.23
CA LEU A 133 19.64 -16.75 -17.24
C LEU A 133 18.90 -18.09 -17.24
N ARG A 134 18.25 -18.43 -16.13
CA ARG A 134 17.42 -19.64 -16.02
C ARG A 134 15.99 -19.31 -16.40
N VAL A 135 15.46 -20.00 -17.40
CA VAL A 135 14.13 -19.69 -17.95
C VAL A 135 13.18 -20.88 -17.78
N THR A 136 11.96 -20.58 -17.33
CA THR A 136 10.80 -21.48 -17.42
C THR A 136 9.64 -20.78 -18.13
N VAL A 137 8.70 -21.57 -18.62
CA VAL A 137 7.45 -21.10 -19.23
C VAL A 137 6.28 -21.74 -18.50
N THR A 138 5.21 -20.97 -18.29
CA THR A 138 3.99 -21.42 -17.63
C THR A 138 2.80 -21.25 -18.58
N ASP A 139 1.98 -22.29 -18.69
CA ASP A 139 0.74 -22.27 -19.48
C ASP A 139 -0.45 -21.62 -18.74
N ALA A 140 -1.59 -21.53 -19.42
CA ALA A 140 -2.83 -20.95 -18.89
C ALA A 140 -3.43 -21.73 -17.70
N PHE A 141 -2.92 -22.93 -17.40
CA PHE A 141 -3.33 -23.77 -16.28
C PHE A 141 -2.29 -23.80 -15.15
N GLY A 142 -1.25 -22.98 -15.24
CA GLY A 142 -0.21 -22.88 -14.23
C GLY A 142 0.81 -24.01 -14.27
N GLN A 143 0.85 -24.85 -15.32
CA GLN A 143 1.88 -25.88 -15.42
C GLN A 143 3.17 -25.27 -15.97
N THR A 144 4.27 -25.54 -15.26
CA THR A 144 5.58 -24.99 -15.61
C THR A 144 6.41 -25.99 -16.40
N SER A 145 7.16 -25.47 -17.38
CA SER A 145 8.10 -26.25 -18.17
C SER A 145 9.31 -26.74 -17.37
N ASN A 146 10.11 -27.61 -17.98
CA ASN A 146 11.49 -27.77 -17.54
C ASN A 146 12.23 -26.42 -17.63
N ALA A 147 13.15 -26.18 -16.70
CA ALA A 147 14.05 -25.04 -16.77
C ALA A 147 15.16 -25.27 -17.79
N ILE A 148 15.59 -24.21 -18.48
CA ILE A 148 16.81 -24.19 -19.29
C ILE A 148 17.72 -23.05 -18.84
N ASP A 149 19.02 -23.32 -18.77
CA ASP A 149 20.04 -22.34 -18.41
C ASP A 149 20.65 -21.76 -19.69
N LEU A 150 20.54 -20.45 -19.85
CA LEU A 150 20.98 -19.71 -21.02
C LEU A 150 22.19 -18.86 -20.64
N ALA A 151 23.30 -19.02 -21.37
CA ALA A 151 24.44 -18.13 -21.23
C ALA A 151 24.08 -16.74 -21.78
N PRO A 152 24.26 -15.66 -20.99
CA PRO A 152 23.92 -14.31 -21.42
C PRO A 152 24.83 -13.88 -22.58
N GLN A 153 24.24 -13.22 -23.58
CA GLN A 153 24.91 -12.69 -24.75
C GLN A 153 24.72 -11.18 -24.80
N ALA A 154 25.73 -10.45 -25.27
CA ALA A 154 25.55 -9.03 -25.55
C ALA A 154 24.59 -8.86 -26.75
N PRO A 155 23.76 -7.80 -26.77
CA PRO A 155 22.89 -7.49 -27.90
C PRO A 155 23.70 -7.28 -29.18
N THR A 156 23.15 -7.70 -30.32
CA THR A 156 23.83 -7.55 -31.61
C THR A 156 23.57 -6.17 -32.24
N PRO A 157 24.61 -5.43 -32.69
CA PRO A 157 24.40 -4.18 -33.42
C PRO A 157 23.61 -4.40 -34.71
N ASN A 158 22.61 -3.55 -34.96
CA ASN A 158 21.75 -3.62 -36.13
C ASN A 158 22.19 -2.64 -37.23
N LEU A 159 21.54 -2.67 -38.39
CA LEU A 159 21.73 -1.66 -39.44
C LEU A 159 20.76 -0.47 -39.24
N PRO A 160 21.07 0.73 -39.74
CA PRO A 160 20.11 1.84 -39.76
C PRO A 160 18.82 1.43 -40.48
N ASN A 161 17.66 1.82 -39.94
CA ASN A 161 16.30 1.49 -40.35
C ASN A 161 15.93 -0.01 -40.26
N ALA A 162 16.72 -0.83 -39.55
CA ALA A 162 16.33 -2.21 -39.28
C ALA A 162 15.44 -2.27 -38.02
N ARG A 163 14.57 -3.29 -37.96
CA ARG A 163 13.72 -3.54 -36.79
C ARG A 163 14.57 -3.73 -35.55
N CYS A 164 14.23 -3.05 -34.48
CA CYS A 164 14.94 -3.12 -33.22
C CYS A 164 14.03 -3.56 -32.08
N ASP A 165 14.64 -3.89 -30.96
CA ASP A 165 13.96 -4.24 -29.71
C ASP A 165 13.83 -2.98 -28.84
N PRO A 166 12.62 -2.55 -28.41
CA PRO A 166 12.44 -1.33 -27.62
C PRO A 166 13.19 -1.34 -26.29
N ALA A 167 13.40 -2.52 -25.67
CA ALA A 167 14.22 -2.65 -24.47
C ALA A 167 15.73 -2.74 -24.79
N LEU A 168 16.12 -2.73 -26.06
CA LEU A 168 17.51 -2.86 -26.54
C LEU A 168 18.22 -4.13 -26.02
N ALA A 169 17.47 -5.16 -25.64
CA ALA A 169 18.03 -6.39 -25.07
C ALA A 169 18.52 -7.34 -26.17
N PHE A 170 17.79 -7.47 -27.29
CA PHE A 170 18.18 -8.34 -28.39
C PHE A 170 19.17 -7.70 -29.37
N ASN A 171 19.00 -6.41 -29.64
CA ASN A 171 19.78 -5.70 -30.63
C ASN A 171 20.01 -4.23 -30.23
N LEU A 172 21.14 -3.69 -30.68
CA LEU A 172 21.50 -2.28 -30.47
C LEU A 172 21.31 -1.52 -31.77
N CYS A 173 20.79 -0.30 -31.66
CA CYS A 173 20.83 0.62 -32.77
C CYS A 173 22.24 1.20 -32.96
N PRO A 174 22.69 1.43 -34.21
CA PRO A 174 23.95 2.13 -34.47
C PRO A 174 24.07 3.47 -33.72
N GLU A 175 25.31 3.90 -33.50
CA GLU A 175 25.60 5.24 -32.96
C GLU A 175 24.86 6.34 -33.78
N GLY A 176 24.15 7.23 -33.07
CA GLY A 176 23.31 8.28 -33.67
C GLY A 176 21.95 7.82 -34.16
N THR A 177 21.51 6.62 -33.79
CA THR A 177 20.14 6.11 -34.02
C THR A 177 19.58 5.53 -32.71
N ALA A 178 18.27 5.59 -32.50
CA ALA A 178 17.59 4.92 -31.39
C ALA A 178 16.41 4.10 -31.89
N CYS A 179 15.87 3.27 -31.01
CA CYS A 179 14.86 2.28 -31.37
C CYS A 179 13.45 2.81 -31.18
N PHE A 180 12.79 3.22 -32.27
CA PHE A 180 11.44 3.81 -32.20
C PHE A 180 10.45 3.24 -33.18
N ASP A 181 9.21 3.21 -32.72
CA ASP A 181 8.03 3.12 -33.56
C ASP A 181 7.62 4.54 -34.00
N ASN A 182 8.27 5.03 -35.04
CA ASN A 182 8.02 6.35 -35.60
C ASN A 182 6.69 6.44 -36.38
N GLU A 183 6.01 5.31 -36.63
CA GLU A 183 4.76 5.23 -37.39
C GLU A 183 3.53 4.95 -36.50
N GLY A 184 3.74 4.58 -35.22
CA GLY A 184 2.69 4.19 -34.29
C GLY A 184 2.05 2.84 -34.64
N ASP A 185 2.79 1.96 -35.31
CA ASP A 185 2.32 0.64 -35.79
C ASP A 185 2.85 -0.55 -34.97
N GLU A 186 3.46 -0.26 -33.82
CA GLU A 186 4.14 -1.19 -32.92
C GLU A 186 5.39 -1.85 -33.55
N ILE A 187 5.91 -1.31 -34.66
CA ILE A 187 7.15 -1.78 -35.30
C ILE A 187 8.28 -0.79 -35.02
N PHE A 188 9.09 -1.12 -34.01
CA PHE A 188 10.27 -0.36 -33.67
C PHE A 188 11.39 -0.56 -34.70
N ASN A 189 11.97 0.54 -35.20
CA ASN A 189 13.12 0.54 -36.11
C ASN A 189 14.22 1.46 -35.58
N CYS A 190 15.48 1.16 -35.93
CA CYS A 190 16.59 2.06 -35.64
C CYS A 190 16.52 3.30 -36.53
N VAL A 191 15.96 4.38 -36.01
CA VAL A 191 15.83 5.66 -36.73
C VAL A 191 16.93 6.61 -36.29
N PRO A 192 17.48 7.44 -37.19
CA PRO A 192 18.34 8.55 -36.78
C PRO A 192 17.65 9.38 -35.72
N VAL A 193 18.41 9.79 -34.72
CA VAL A 193 17.92 10.65 -33.63
C VAL A 193 18.73 11.92 -33.58
N GLN A 194 18.05 13.04 -33.36
CA GLN A 194 18.64 14.36 -33.22
C GLN A 194 18.05 15.00 -31.97
N PRO A 195 18.91 15.57 -31.09
CA PRO A 195 18.40 16.23 -29.91
C PRO A 195 17.47 17.38 -30.30
N PRO A 196 16.45 17.66 -29.47
CA PRO A 196 15.60 18.81 -29.67
C PRO A 196 16.41 20.10 -29.54
N VAL A 197 15.88 21.18 -30.12
CA VAL A 197 16.45 22.53 -30.05
C VAL A 197 15.41 23.45 -29.45
N ILE A 198 15.74 24.10 -28.34
CA ILE A 198 14.91 25.15 -27.75
C ILE A 198 15.18 26.47 -28.51
N ASP A 199 14.15 27.01 -29.15
CA ASP A 199 14.20 28.30 -29.85
C ASP A 199 13.94 29.47 -28.88
N SER A 200 13.04 29.28 -27.91
CA SER A 200 12.77 30.22 -26.82
C SER A 200 12.21 29.51 -25.59
N ALA A 201 12.55 30.00 -24.40
CA ALA A 201 11.94 29.55 -23.16
C ALA A 201 11.64 30.75 -22.24
N ASP A 202 10.43 30.79 -21.72
CA ASP A 202 10.00 31.73 -20.69
C ASP A 202 9.78 30.98 -19.37
N GLY A 203 10.19 31.57 -18.26
CA GLY A 203 10.04 31.00 -16.92
C GLY A 203 9.49 32.03 -15.95
N TYR A 204 8.64 31.56 -15.05
CA TYR A 204 7.89 32.39 -14.14
C TYR A 204 7.90 31.81 -12.74
N ILE A 205 8.00 32.67 -11.72
CA ILE A 205 7.78 32.32 -10.32
C ILE A 205 6.71 33.24 -9.77
N ASN A 206 5.67 32.67 -9.20
CA ASN A 206 4.60 33.40 -8.55
C ASN A 206 4.70 33.22 -7.04
N ASP A 207 5.03 34.28 -6.29
CA ASP A 207 5.16 34.23 -4.82
C ASP A 207 3.81 33.93 -4.12
N GLU A 208 2.68 34.18 -4.80
CA GLU A 208 1.33 33.90 -4.29
C GLU A 208 0.53 33.24 -5.43
N PRO A 209 0.47 31.89 -5.53
CA PRO A 209 0.50 30.92 -4.44
C PRO A 209 1.80 30.07 -4.30
N ASN A 210 3.00 30.61 -4.57
CA ASN A 210 4.25 29.84 -4.70
C ASN A 210 4.21 28.80 -5.82
N ALA A 211 4.05 29.24 -7.06
CA ALA A 211 4.02 28.36 -8.23
C ALA A 211 5.13 28.67 -9.24
N ILE A 212 5.55 27.66 -9.98
CA ILE A 212 6.47 27.77 -11.11
C ILE A 212 5.71 27.57 -12.43
N GLY A 213 6.00 28.39 -13.42
CA GLY A 213 5.51 28.22 -14.79
C GLY A 213 6.64 28.22 -15.79
N LEU A 214 6.59 27.32 -16.76
CA LEU A 214 7.54 27.24 -17.87
C LEU A 214 6.81 27.13 -19.20
N ARG A 215 7.25 27.90 -20.18
CA ARG A 215 6.82 27.78 -21.57
C ARG A 215 8.04 27.64 -22.48
N ILE A 216 8.11 26.53 -23.20
CA ILE A 216 9.22 26.18 -24.08
C ILE A 216 8.70 26.07 -25.50
N GLU A 217 9.32 26.79 -26.43
CA GLU A 217 9.08 26.67 -27.86
C GLU A 217 10.37 26.24 -28.54
N GLY A 218 10.27 25.27 -29.45
CA GLY A 218 11.44 24.72 -30.11
C GLY A 218 11.11 23.91 -31.34
N SER A 219 12.14 23.22 -31.82
CA SER A 219 12.02 22.24 -32.88
C SER A 219 12.79 20.98 -32.57
N ASP A 220 12.27 19.87 -33.06
CA ASP A 220 12.85 18.56 -32.97
C ASP A 220 12.73 17.91 -34.36
N PRO A 221 13.86 17.64 -35.03
CA PRO A 221 13.88 17.06 -36.38
C PRO A 221 13.11 15.76 -36.52
N ASP A 222 13.03 14.97 -35.45
CA ASP A 222 12.39 13.65 -35.44
C ASP A 222 10.96 13.71 -34.85
N GLY A 223 10.66 14.76 -34.07
CA GLY A 223 9.30 15.14 -33.67
C GLY A 223 8.76 14.33 -32.49
N ASP A 224 9.66 13.86 -31.63
CA ASP A 224 9.45 12.92 -30.54
C ASP A 224 9.83 13.51 -29.17
N VAL A 225 9.73 14.83 -28.99
CA VAL A 225 9.82 15.49 -27.67
C VAL A 225 8.78 14.93 -26.69
N ILE A 226 9.25 14.41 -25.55
CA ILE A 226 8.41 13.84 -24.49
C ILE A 226 8.38 14.67 -23.21
N GLY A 227 9.32 15.58 -23.01
CA GLY A 227 9.41 16.35 -21.78
C GLY A 227 10.59 17.31 -21.73
N PHE A 228 11.07 17.58 -20.52
CA PHE A 228 12.23 18.42 -20.27
C PHE A 228 12.93 18.04 -18.96
N GLN A 229 14.21 18.36 -18.89
CA GLN A 229 14.99 18.36 -17.66
C GLN A 229 14.92 19.74 -16.99
N LEU A 230 14.77 19.77 -15.67
CA LEU A 230 14.67 21.00 -14.88
C LEU A 230 15.73 21.07 -13.78
N GLU A 231 16.49 22.17 -13.71
CA GLU A 231 17.26 22.53 -12.52
C GLU A 231 16.82 23.89 -11.99
N LEU A 232 16.67 24.02 -10.67
CA LEU A 232 16.40 25.29 -9.99
C LEU A 232 17.63 25.70 -9.19
N LEU A 233 18.07 26.95 -9.34
CA LEU A 233 19.24 27.47 -8.64
C LEU A 233 18.91 28.74 -7.88
N ASP A 234 19.58 28.94 -6.75
CA ASP A 234 19.52 30.17 -5.98
C ASP A 234 20.36 31.29 -6.61
N ALA A 235 20.32 32.49 -6.00
CA ALA A 235 21.07 33.65 -6.47
C ALA A 235 22.60 33.50 -6.41
N ASP A 236 23.10 32.55 -5.61
CA ASP A 236 24.51 32.21 -5.50
C ASP A 236 24.93 31.10 -6.49
N GLY A 237 23.96 30.53 -7.22
CA GLY A 237 24.14 29.45 -8.17
C GLY A 237 24.22 28.07 -7.51
N ASN A 238 23.78 27.92 -6.25
CA ASN A 238 23.63 26.60 -5.65
C ASN A 238 22.32 25.98 -6.13
N VAL A 239 22.35 24.68 -6.36
CA VAL A 239 21.18 23.92 -6.78
C VAL A 239 20.19 23.83 -5.61
N ILE A 240 18.93 24.20 -5.89
CA ILE A 240 17.78 24.08 -4.96
C ILE A 240 17.08 22.74 -5.20
N LEU A 241 16.79 22.43 -6.46
CA LEU A 241 16.22 21.16 -6.89
C LEU A 241 17.38 20.30 -7.44
N PRO A 242 17.95 19.40 -6.62
CA PRO A 242 19.11 18.61 -7.02
C PRO A 242 18.72 17.70 -8.18
N VAL A 243 19.41 17.89 -9.29
CA VAL A 243 19.46 16.93 -10.37
C VAL A 243 20.66 16.05 -10.02
N ASP A 244 20.43 14.81 -9.57
CA ASP A 244 21.54 13.86 -9.55
C ASP A 244 22.02 13.78 -11.01
N PRO A 245 23.29 14.09 -11.33
CA PRO A 245 23.76 13.94 -12.69
C PRO A 245 23.65 12.50 -13.21
N ALA A 246 23.49 11.51 -12.33
CA ALA A 246 23.14 10.13 -12.67
C ALA A 246 21.62 9.91 -12.84
N ASP A 247 20.77 10.73 -12.21
CA ASP A 247 19.31 10.63 -12.27
C ASP A 247 18.67 12.03 -12.37
N PRO A 248 18.61 12.59 -13.59
CA PRO A 248 18.13 13.95 -13.74
C PRO A 248 16.61 14.05 -13.57
N VAL A 249 16.14 15.18 -13.05
CA VAL A 249 14.70 15.43 -12.90
C VAL A 249 14.03 15.60 -14.25
N TRP A 250 13.30 14.56 -14.69
CA TRP A 250 12.53 14.55 -15.93
C TRP A 250 11.07 14.91 -15.64
N LEU A 251 10.58 15.95 -16.30
CA LEU A 251 9.19 16.39 -16.19
C LEU A 251 8.50 16.34 -17.55
N GLN A 252 7.23 15.97 -17.55
CA GLN A 252 6.38 16.07 -18.71
C GLN A 252 5.72 17.45 -18.79
N PHE A 253 5.38 17.88 -20.00
CA PHE A 253 4.61 19.10 -20.17
C PHE A 253 3.17 18.88 -19.70
N THR A 254 2.65 19.77 -18.84
CA THR A 254 1.21 19.85 -18.52
C THR A 254 0.38 20.04 -19.78
N ARG A 255 0.93 20.75 -20.78
CA ARG A 255 0.33 20.87 -22.11
C ARG A 255 1.40 20.88 -23.18
N PHE A 256 1.26 19.98 -24.15
CA PHE A 256 2.14 19.88 -25.31
C PHE A 256 1.34 20.10 -26.59
N VAL A 257 1.80 21.00 -27.45
CA VAL A 257 1.19 21.29 -28.75
C VAL A 257 2.26 21.17 -29.84
N PRO A 258 2.21 20.14 -30.71
CA PRO A 258 3.03 20.09 -31.90
C PRO A 258 2.77 21.31 -32.79
N SER A 259 3.83 22.01 -33.17
CA SER A 259 3.81 23.20 -34.03
C SER A 259 4.37 22.88 -35.41
N GLY A 260 3.57 22.21 -36.23
CA GLY A 260 4.00 21.70 -37.53
C GLY A 260 4.63 20.31 -37.45
N ALA A 261 5.45 19.95 -38.43
CA ALA A 261 6.02 18.60 -38.54
C ALA A 261 7.24 18.36 -37.62
N ILE A 262 7.92 19.43 -37.20
CA ILE A 262 9.16 19.36 -36.41
C ILE A 262 9.18 20.40 -35.29
N GLY A 263 8.10 21.15 -35.06
CA GLY A 263 8.07 22.21 -34.04
C GLY A 263 7.28 21.74 -32.82
N PHE A 264 7.56 22.30 -31.65
CA PHE A 264 6.77 22.04 -30.45
C PHE A 264 6.60 23.29 -29.58
N VAL A 265 5.48 23.34 -28.86
CA VAL A 265 5.22 24.28 -27.77
C VAL A 265 4.79 23.47 -26.56
N GLY A 266 5.64 23.42 -25.56
CA GLY A 266 5.37 22.79 -24.28
C GLY A 266 5.15 23.84 -23.20
N SER A 267 4.21 23.60 -22.30
CA SER A 267 4.08 24.38 -21.07
C SER A 267 3.93 23.49 -19.85
N PHE A 268 4.51 23.93 -18.75
CA PHE A 268 4.47 23.28 -17.45
C PHE A 268 4.07 24.30 -16.39
N SER A 269 3.22 23.89 -15.46
CA SER A 269 2.87 24.68 -14.28
C SER A 269 2.64 23.76 -13.10
N PHE A 270 3.17 24.14 -11.93
CA PHE A 270 3.09 23.32 -10.72
C PHE A 270 3.29 24.18 -9.46
N PRO A 271 2.67 23.83 -8.32
CA PRO A 271 3.02 24.43 -7.03
C PRO A 271 4.47 24.12 -6.67
N LEU A 272 5.29 25.15 -6.47
CA LEU A 272 6.73 24.99 -6.27
C LEU A 272 7.09 24.24 -4.97
N PRO A 273 6.44 24.46 -3.82
CA PRO A 273 6.68 23.67 -2.62
C PRO A 273 6.44 22.17 -2.85
N ASP A 274 5.36 21.82 -3.55
CA ASP A 274 5.02 20.43 -3.85
C ASP A 274 6.02 19.81 -4.83
N LEU A 275 6.49 20.58 -5.82
CA LEU A 275 7.56 20.14 -6.72
C LEU A 275 8.84 19.84 -5.93
N LEU A 276 9.23 20.70 -5.00
CA LEU A 276 10.42 20.50 -4.17
C LEU A 276 10.24 19.28 -3.25
N GLY A 277 9.08 19.15 -2.60
CA GLY A 277 8.77 18.03 -1.73
C GLY A 277 8.79 16.68 -2.46
N PHE A 278 8.26 16.62 -3.69
CA PHE A 278 8.26 15.41 -4.52
C PHE A 278 9.68 14.88 -4.80
N PHE A 279 10.67 15.76 -4.88
CA PHE A 279 12.08 15.41 -5.09
C PHE A 279 12.93 15.54 -3.81
N GLU A 280 12.29 15.47 -2.64
CA GLU A 280 12.94 15.53 -1.32
C GLU A 280 13.83 16.78 -1.11
N ALA A 281 13.54 17.86 -1.83
CA ALA A 281 14.18 19.16 -1.65
C ALA A 281 13.41 20.00 -0.63
N ASP A 282 14.11 20.87 0.11
CA ASP A 282 13.51 21.72 1.14
C ASP A 282 12.48 22.71 0.53
N PRO A 283 11.17 22.56 0.80
CA PRO A 283 10.13 23.43 0.24
C PRO A 283 10.27 24.89 0.67
N ALA A 284 10.94 25.16 1.80
CA ALA A 284 11.19 26.52 2.28
C ALA A 284 12.11 27.32 1.34
N ARG A 285 12.87 26.64 0.48
CA ARG A 285 13.75 27.26 -0.52
C ARG A 285 13.04 27.68 -1.81
N ALA A 286 11.71 27.50 -1.90
CA ALA A 286 10.92 27.97 -3.05
C ALA A 286 11.16 29.46 -3.37
N ALA A 287 11.27 30.30 -2.32
CA ALA A 287 11.51 31.73 -2.48
C ALA A 287 12.95 32.09 -2.92
N ASP A 288 13.88 31.14 -2.87
CA ASP A 288 15.28 31.37 -3.22
C ASP A 288 15.56 31.21 -4.73
N VAL A 289 14.60 30.68 -5.51
CA VAL A 289 14.79 30.39 -6.95
C VAL A 289 15.09 31.68 -7.72
N ALA A 290 16.30 31.78 -8.25
CA ALA A 290 16.78 32.93 -9.00
C ALA A 290 17.14 32.60 -10.46
N VAL A 291 17.42 31.33 -10.76
CA VAL A 291 17.72 30.84 -12.10
C VAL A 291 17.01 29.51 -12.32
N ILE A 292 16.37 29.37 -13.47
CA ILE A 292 15.82 28.10 -13.96
C ILE A 292 16.67 27.63 -15.13
N ARG A 293 17.15 26.39 -15.07
CA ARG A 293 17.82 25.73 -16.19
C ARG A 293 16.91 24.68 -16.78
N VAL A 294 16.78 24.70 -18.10
CA VAL A 294 15.91 23.77 -18.80
C VAL A 294 16.58 23.23 -20.05
N ALA A 295 16.39 21.94 -20.31
CA ALA A 295 16.73 21.30 -21.56
C ALA A 295 15.56 20.42 -22.01
N ALA A 296 15.15 20.51 -23.26
CA ALA A 296 14.08 19.68 -23.81
C ALA A 296 14.60 18.25 -23.96
N LEU A 297 13.70 17.28 -23.77
CA LEU A 297 13.98 15.86 -23.84
C LEU A 297 13.15 15.20 -24.94
N ASP A 298 13.79 14.42 -25.81
CA ASP A 298 13.13 13.54 -26.76
C ASP A 298 12.99 12.09 -26.27
N GLN A 299 12.29 11.27 -27.04
CA GLN A 299 12.06 9.86 -26.75
C GLN A 299 13.36 9.03 -26.76
N ALA A 300 14.45 9.56 -27.32
CA ALA A 300 15.80 8.99 -27.32
C ALA A 300 16.65 9.35 -26.12
N LEU A 301 16.04 10.04 -25.16
CA LEU A 301 16.69 10.58 -24.00
C LEU A 301 17.83 11.56 -24.35
N LEU A 302 17.77 12.17 -25.54
CA LEU A 302 18.70 13.21 -25.92
C LEU A 302 18.18 14.56 -25.43
N LEU A 303 19.10 15.31 -24.83
CA LEU A 303 18.83 16.64 -24.31
C LEU A 303 19.21 17.71 -25.33
N SER A 304 18.38 18.76 -25.41
CA SER A 304 18.79 20.01 -26.04
C SER A 304 19.98 20.65 -25.31
N GLU A 305 20.57 21.70 -25.91
CA GLU A 305 21.41 22.60 -25.12
C GLU A 305 20.59 23.21 -23.96
N ILE A 306 21.23 23.36 -22.78
CA ILE A 306 20.61 23.97 -21.60
C ILE A 306 20.38 25.46 -21.85
N VAL A 307 19.16 25.92 -21.58
CA VAL A 307 18.77 27.32 -21.57
C VAL A 307 18.66 27.79 -20.11
N GLU A 308 19.39 28.83 -19.74
CA GLU A 308 19.25 29.52 -18.45
C GLU A 308 18.21 30.64 -18.55
N ILE A 309 17.27 30.65 -17.63
CA ILE A 309 16.16 31.59 -17.55
C ILE A 309 16.22 32.29 -16.19
N VAL A 310 16.13 33.62 -16.18
CA VAL A 310 15.83 34.37 -14.95
C VAL A 310 14.32 34.49 -14.88
N PRO A 311 13.64 33.91 -13.86
CA PRO A 311 12.20 33.92 -13.80
C PRO A 311 11.64 35.34 -13.67
N ASP A 312 10.51 35.60 -14.35
CA ASP A 312 9.73 36.82 -14.18
C ASP A 312 8.45 36.52 -13.38
N LEU A 313 7.66 37.54 -13.05
CA LEU A 313 6.32 37.35 -12.52
C LEU A 313 5.40 36.86 -13.65
N PRO A 314 4.50 35.88 -13.39
CA PRO A 314 3.53 35.46 -14.39
C PRO A 314 2.68 36.63 -14.88
N PRO A 315 2.33 36.69 -16.18
CA PRO A 315 1.52 37.76 -16.74
C PRO A 315 0.13 37.81 -16.11
N VAL A 316 -0.38 39.02 -15.84
CA VAL A 316 -1.73 39.22 -15.32
C VAL A 316 -2.76 39.18 -16.45
N VAL A 317 -3.80 38.37 -16.30
CA VAL A 317 -4.92 38.24 -17.25
C VAL A 317 -6.23 38.76 -16.65
N ARG A 318 -7.11 39.29 -17.51
CA ARG A 318 -8.37 39.94 -17.10
C ARG A 318 -9.48 38.92 -16.86
N ALA A 319 -10.60 39.36 -16.29
CA ALA A 319 -11.82 38.57 -16.16
C ALA A 319 -12.21 37.82 -17.44
N ASN A 320 -12.62 36.56 -17.28
CA ASN A 320 -12.98 35.56 -18.29
C ASN A 320 -11.86 35.12 -19.26
N ALA A 321 -10.63 35.64 -19.10
CA ALA A 321 -9.48 35.10 -19.82
C ALA A 321 -9.16 33.68 -19.32
N LEU A 322 -8.58 32.87 -20.19
CA LEU A 322 -7.97 31.61 -19.78
C LEU A 322 -6.89 31.89 -18.76
N CYS A 323 -6.86 31.09 -17.73
CA CYS A 323 -5.84 31.18 -16.72
C CYS A 323 -5.25 29.81 -16.38
N ASP A 324 -4.15 29.86 -15.68
CA ASP A 324 -3.47 28.68 -15.16
C ASP A 324 -3.92 28.42 -13.71
N PRO A 325 -4.48 27.23 -13.39
CA PRO A 325 -4.98 26.93 -12.05
C PRO A 325 -3.95 27.16 -10.93
N PHE A 326 -2.68 26.81 -11.17
CA PHE A 326 -1.60 27.02 -10.21
C PHE A 326 -1.02 28.44 -10.25
N ALA A 327 -1.49 29.27 -11.18
CA ALA A 327 -1.00 30.62 -11.41
C ALA A 327 0.51 30.74 -11.73
N GLY A 328 1.15 29.68 -12.21
CA GLY A 328 2.55 29.66 -12.64
C GLY A 328 2.77 30.30 -14.02
N LEU A 329 1.89 30.04 -15.01
CA LEU A 329 2.02 30.55 -16.38
C LEU A 329 1.35 31.91 -16.60
N ASN A 330 0.34 32.25 -15.80
CA ASN A 330 -0.34 33.54 -15.77
C ASN A 330 -1.17 33.63 -14.47
N ARG A 331 -1.56 34.84 -14.05
CA ARG A 331 -2.40 35.03 -12.85
C ARG A 331 -3.57 35.98 -13.12
N CYS A 332 -4.62 35.88 -12.33
CA CYS A 332 -5.81 36.72 -12.50
C CYS A 332 -5.62 38.15 -11.97
N GLU A 333 -6.33 39.11 -12.55
CA GLU A 333 -6.30 40.52 -12.14
C GLU A 333 -7.11 40.76 -10.85
N GLY A 334 -6.49 41.36 -9.83
CA GLY A 334 -7.18 41.80 -8.62
C GLY A 334 -7.64 40.63 -7.74
N GLU A 335 -8.92 40.60 -7.38
CA GLU A 335 -9.53 39.57 -6.51
C GLU A 335 -10.09 38.38 -7.31
N LEU A 336 -9.94 38.38 -8.63
CA LEU A 336 -10.33 37.26 -9.47
C LEU A 336 -9.49 36.02 -9.12
N ARG A 337 -10.09 34.84 -9.21
CA ARG A 337 -9.39 33.55 -9.07
C ARG A 337 -9.47 32.76 -10.36
N CYS A 338 -8.47 31.91 -10.57
CA CYS A 338 -8.46 31.00 -11.69
C CYS A 338 -9.23 29.75 -11.31
N LEU A 339 -10.44 29.60 -11.86
CA LEU A 339 -11.31 28.48 -11.51
C LEU A 339 -11.75 27.76 -12.77
N ASP A 340 -11.71 26.44 -12.69
CA ASP A 340 -12.47 25.58 -13.59
C ASP A 340 -13.83 25.34 -12.94
N ILE A 341 -14.90 25.84 -13.56
CA ILE A 341 -16.25 25.79 -12.98
C ILE A 341 -16.86 24.39 -13.21
N ASP A 342 -16.39 23.68 -14.22
CA ASP A 342 -16.89 22.36 -14.57
C ASP A 342 -15.72 21.51 -15.07
N PRO A 343 -15.02 20.79 -14.16
CA PRO A 343 -13.87 19.97 -14.54
C PRO A 343 -14.23 18.88 -15.58
N ASN A 344 -15.52 18.60 -15.78
CA ASN A 344 -16.00 17.59 -16.73
C ASN A 344 -16.24 18.14 -18.14
N ASP A 345 -16.26 19.46 -18.38
CA ASP A 345 -16.72 20.03 -19.65
C ASP A 345 -15.64 20.34 -20.70
N GLU A 346 -14.41 19.85 -20.50
CA GLU A 346 -13.21 20.17 -21.28
C GLU A 346 -12.91 21.69 -21.37
N ASN A 347 -13.64 22.56 -20.66
CA ASN A 347 -13.34 23.99 -20.70
C ASN A 347 -12.15 24.31 -19.81
N PRO A 348 -11.13 25.01 -20.34
CA PRO A 348 -10.01 25.46 -19.53
C PRO A 348 -10.44 26.49 -18.48
N ALA A 349 -9.79 26.45 -17.31
CA ALA A 349 -9.97 27.39 -16.20
C ALA A 349 -9.91 28.86 -16.64
N ARG A 350 -10.72 29.71 -15.98
CA ARG A 350 -10.87 31.14 -16.31
C ARG A 350 -10.81 32.02 -15.07
N CYS A 351 -10.35 33.25 -15.26
CA CYS A 351 -10.38 34.27 -14.21
C CYS A 351 -11.79 34.75 -13.96
N ILE A 352 -12.40 34.34 -12.85
CA ILE A 352 -13.75 34.73 -12.48
C ILE A 352 -13.77 35.40 -11.11
N GLU A 353 -14.81 36.19 -10.87
CA GLU A 353 -15.06 36.79 -9.57
C GLU A 353 -15.56 35.71 -8.63
N VAL A 354 -14.84 35.48 -7.53
CA VAL A 354 -15.24 34.48 -6.55
C VAL A 354 -16.48 34.97 -5.84
N GLN A 355 -17.55 34.19 -5.94
CA GLN A 355 -18.76 34.42 -5.17
C GLN A 355 -18.66 33.61 -3.89
N ALA A 356 -18.97 34.23 -2.76
CA ALA A 356 -19.08 33.51 -1.49
C ALA A 356 -20.20 32.46 -1.56
N ALA A 357 -21.32 32.82 -2.22
CA ALA A 357 -22.45 31.92 -2.41
C ALA A 357 -22.19 30.87 -3.51
N CYS A 358 -22.91 29.76 -3.42
CA CYS A 358 -22.90 28.72 -4.44
C CYS A 358 -23.41 29.24 -5.81
N PRO A 359 -22.89 28.73 -6.93
CA PRO A 359 -23.36 29.06 -8.27
C PRO A 359 -24.86 28.82 -8.47
N ASP A 360 -25.47 29.52 -9.43
CA ASP A 360 -26.85 29.29 -9.84
C ASP A 360 -27.04 27.82 -10.25
N GLY A 361 -27.84 27.07 -9.49
CA GLY A 361 -28.11 25.64 -9.72
C GLY A 361 -27.77 24.76 -8.52
N TRP A 362 -26.75 25.15 -7.75
CA TRP A 362 -26.37 24.47 -6.52
C TRP A 362 -27.36 24.90 -5.41
N VAL A 363 -28.22 23.97 -4.98
CA VAL A 363 -29.22 24.26 -3.94
C VAL A 363 -28.60 24.00 -2.56
N ALA A 364 -27.97 25.02 -1.98
CA ALA A 364 -27.46 24.93 -0.61
C ALA A 364 -28.61 25.03 0.42
N GLY A 365 -28.79 24.00 1.23
CA GLY A 365 -29.72 24.04 2.37
C GLY A 365 -29.15 24.82 3.55
N SER A 366 -29.95 25.54 4.33
CA SER A 366 -29.46 26.30 5.48
C SER A 366 -29.54 25.48 6.78
N ILE A 367 -28.38 25.14 7.37
CA ILE A 367 -28.30 24.38 8.64
C ILE A 367 -28.84 25.22 9.80
N ASN A 368 -28.59 26.54 9.78
CA ASN A 368 -29.02 27.43 10.87
C ASN A 368 -30.55 27.50 11.06
N GLU A 369 -31.35 27.08 10.06
CA GLU A 369 -32.81 27.02 10.14
C GLU A 369 -33.33 25.78 10.90
N SER A 370 -32.46 24.82 11.23
CA SER A 370 -32.82 23.54 11.86
C SER A 370 -32.11 23.29 13.20
N PRO A 371 -32.32 24.13 14.24
CA PRO A 371 -31.70 23.94 15.55
C PRO A 371 -32.21 22.66 16.24
N ALA A 372 -31.31 21.92 16.88
CA ALA A 372 -31.59 20.68 17.61
C ALA A 372 -30.67 20.51 18.82
N GLY A 373 -31.23 20.57 20.03
CA GLY A 373 -30.44 20.49 21.26
C GLY A 373 -29.49 21.67 21.41
N ASP A 374 -28.21 21.38 21.65
CA ASP A 374 -27.13 22.36 21.77
C ASP A 374 -26.46 22.69 20.41
N GLY A 375 -27.00 22.19 19.30
CA GLY A 375 -26.49 22.44 17.95
C GLY A 375 -27.60 22.51 16.90
N TRP A 376 -27.32 21.99 15.70
CA TRP A 376 -28.19 21.96 14.53
C TRP A 376 -28.20 20.56 13.93
N ARG A 377 -29.33 20.20 13.32
CA ARG A 377 -29.51 18.89 12.68
C ARG A 377 -30.34 19.01 11.43
N VAL A 378 -29.88 18.41 10.34
CA VAL A 378 -30.58 18.32 9.06
C VAL A 378 -30.65 16.86 8.63
N GLU A 379 -31.81 16.45 8.14
CA GLU A 379 -31.98 15.18 7.44
C GLU A 379 -31.81 15.45 5.95
N GLY A 380 -30.90 14.71 5.30
CA GLY A 380 -30.59 14.83 3.89
C GLY A 380 -30.68 13.50 3.15
N ASP A 381 -30.56 13.59 1.83
CA ASP A 381 -30.51 12.45 0.91
C ASP A 381 -29.75 12.92 -0.32
N ASN A 382 -28.53 12.44 -0.51
CA ASN A 382 -27.68 12.88 -1.62
C ASN A 382 -28.23 12.38 -2.98
N SER A 383 -29.20 11.44 -2.99
CA SER A 383 -29.82 10.93 -4.24
C SER A 383 -30.66 11.95 -5.01
N LEU A 384 -30.89 13.11 -4.38
CA LEU A 384 -31.72 14.19 -4.88
C LEU A 384 -30.94 15.31 -5.58
N TYR A 385 -29.61 15.22 -5.58
CA TYR A 385 -28.71 16.26 -6.08
C TYR A 385 -27.90 15.78 -7.29
N ASP A 386 -27.28 16.73 -7.99
CA ASP A 386 -26.31 16.45 -9.04
C ASP A 386 -24.91 16.27 -8.42
N ASP A 387 -23.97 15.72 -9.18
CA ASP A 387 -22.55 15.77 -8.86
C ASP A 387 -22.02 17.14 -9.29
N HIS A 388 -21.66 17.96 -8.31
CA HIS A 388 -21.21 19.33 -8.49
C HIS A 388 -19.69 19.47 -8.32
N THR A 389 -19.10 18.73 -7.38
CA THR A 389 -17.68 18.86 -6.98
C THR A 389 -17.25 17.70 -6.08
N ALA A 390 -15.94 17.50 -5.94
CA ALA A 390 -15.35 16.52 -5.03
C ALA A 390 -14.41 17.22 -4.02
N GLY A 391 -14.25 16.64 -2.83
CA GLY A 391 -13.29 17.09 -1.82
C GLY A 391 -11.91 16.47 -2.02
N SER A 392 -10.89 16.97 -1.30
CA SER A 392 -9.52 16.41 -1.41
C SER A 392 -9.40 14.96 -0.94
N CYS A 393 -10.36 14.50 -0.11
CA CYS A 393 -10.45 13.15 0.42
C CYS A 393 -11.42 12.23 -0.34
N GLY A 394 -12.05 12.68 -1.43
CA GLY A 394 -12.92 11.85 -2.27
C GLY A 394 -14.22 12.54 -2.71
N GLY A 395 -15.17 11.75 -3.21
CA GLY A 395 -16.46 12.24 -3.74
C GLY A 395 -16.49 12.47 -5.25
N ASP A 396 -15.46 12.05 -6.00
CA ASP A 396 -15.45 12.23 -7.46
C ASP A 396 -16.44 11.29 -8.15
N GLY A 397 -17.36 11.86 -8.94
CA GLY A 397 -18.34 11.09 -9.72
C GLY A 397 -19.64 10.78 -8.98
N SER A 398 -19.87 11.36 -7.80
CA SER A 398 -21.03 11.10 -6.94
C SER A 398 -21.85 12.36 -6.67
N GLN A 399 -23.13 12.15 -6.34
CA GLN A 399 -24.03 13.25 -6.03
C GLN A 399 -23.72 13.80 -4.64
N ASP A 400 -23.54 15.12 -4.54
CA ASP A 400 -23.24 15.83 -3.30
C ASP A 400 -24.43 16.70 -2.82
N ALA A 401 -24.68 16.67 -1.51
CA ALA A 401 -25.61 17.57 -0.87
C ALA A 401 -24.85 18.71 -0.18
N VAL A 402 -25.18 19.95 -0.58
CA VAL A 402 -24.51 21.15 -0.07
C VAL A 402 -25.37 21.84 1.00
N TYR A 403 -24.74 22.23 2.10
CA TYR A 403 -25.38 22.98 3.17
C TYR A 403 -24.56 24.19 3.60
N GLU A 404 -25.21 25.33 3.77
CA GLU A 404 -24.60 26.52 4.36
C GLU A 404 -24.75 26.52 5.89
N PHE A 405 -23.70 26.95 6.58
CA PHE A 405 -23.69 27.18 8.02
C PHE A 405 -23.00 28.50 8.33
N THR A 406 -23.64 29.34 9.15
CA THR A 406 -23.06 30.56 9.71
C THR A 406 -22.83 30.40 11.20
N ALA A 407 -21.59 30.54 11.64
CA ALA A 407 -21.22 30.37 13.04
C ALA A 407 -21.85 31.47 13.91
N PRO A 408 -22.62 31.15 14.97
CA PRO A 408 -23.19 32.17 15.84
C PRO A 408 -22.17 32.83 16.79
N GLU A 409 -21.09 32.14 17.13
CA GLU A 409 -20.04 32.58 18.05
C GLU A 409 -18.67 32.15 17.51
N ASP A 410 -17.59 32.75 18.02
CA ASP A 410 -16.22 32.34 17.68
C ASP A 410 -15.92 30.97 18.31
N GLY A 411 -15.31 30.05 17.57
CA GLY A 411 -14.76 28.80 18.08
C GLY A 411 -14.84 27.64 17.10
N PRO A 412 -14.41 26.44 17.53
CA PRO A 412 -14.47 25.25 16.70
C PRO A 412 -15.89 24.69 16.63
N TYR A 413 -16.27 24.20 15.44
CA TYR A 413 -17.52 23.52 15.19
C TYR A 413 -17.25 22.15 14.55
N ALA A 414 -17.91 21.13 15.09
CA ALA A 414 -17.90 19.78 14.52
C ALA A 414 -19.07 19.63 13.56
N PHE A 415 -18.78 19.17 12.35
CA PHE A 415 -19.74 18.75 11.34
C PHE A 415 -19.68 17.23 11.31
N THR A 416 -20.79 16.57 11.64
CA THR A 416 -20.86 15.10 11.72
C THR A 416 -21.98 14.58 10.84
N VAL A 417 -21.64 13.67 9.93
CA VAL A 417 -22.59 12.90 9.14
C VAL A 417 -22.72 11.49 9.70
N SER A 418 -23.97 11.07 9.94
CA SER A 418 -24.31 9.72 10.40
C SER A 418 -25.37 9.07 9.50
N ASP A 419 -25.62 7.77 9.74
CA ASP A 419 -26.66 6.96 9.09
C ASP A 419 -26.41 6.66 7.59
N THR A 420 -25.14 6.58 7.18
CA THR A 420 -24.71 6.38 5.79
C THR A 420 -23.44 5.53 5.74
N PHE A 421 -23.09 5.03 4.56
CA PHE A 421 -21.92 4.19 4.28
C PHE A 421 -20.96 4.91 3.32
N ALA A 422 -19.66 4.88 3.61
CA ALA A 422 -18.60 5.43 2.75
C ALA A 422 -18.83 6.90 2.33
N THR A 423 -19.04 7.75 3.33
CA THR A 423 -19.30 9.18 3.14
C THR A 423 -18.01 9.96 3.04
N ALA A 424 -17.92 10.85 2.06
CA ALA A 424 -16.96 11.95 2.08
C ALA A 424 -17.65 13.20 2.64
N LEU A 425 -17.05 13.79 3.68
CA LEU A 425 -17.51 15.04 4.29
C LEU A 425 -16.40 16.06 4.20
N TYR A 426 -16.70 17.20 3.59
CA TYR A 426 -15.77 18.32 3.52
C TYR A 426 -16.46 19.66 3.74
N VAL A 427 -15.71 20.62 4.27
CA VAL A 427 -16.21 21.96 4.59
C VAL A 427 -15.35 23.00 3.89
N ARG A 428 -15.98 23.96 3.19
CA ARG A 428 -15.31 25.03 2.45
C ARG A 428 -15.71 26.41 2.95
N SER A 429 -14.77 27.37 2.88
CA SER A 429 -15.04 28.78 3.14
C SER A 429 -15.82 29.44 1.98
N LEU A 430 -15.63 28.93 0.76
CA LEU A 430 -16.29 29.38 -0.46
C LEU A 430 -16.87 28.16 -1.20
N CYS A 431 -18.15 28.22 -1.56
CA CYS A 431 -18.89 27.03 -1.98
C CYS A 431 -18.29 26.33 -3.21
N ALA A 432 -18.04 27.05 -4.31
CA ALA A 432 -17.58 26.46 -5.57
C ALA A 432 -16.07 26.60 -5.82
N VAL A 433 -15.27 26.78 -4.76
CA VAL A 433 -13.81 26.87 -4.88
C VAL A 433 -13.17 25.70 -4.13
N PRO A 434 -12.69 24.65 -4.83
CA PRO A 434 -12.09 23.49 -4.18
C PRO A 434 -10.92 23.84 -3.25
N ASP A 435 -10.08 24.79 -3.64
CA ASP A 435 -8.90 25.23 -2.87
C ASP A 435 -9.25 25.96 -1.56
N GLU A 436 -10.53 26.24 -1.31
CA GLU A 436 -11.03 26.88 -0.09
C GLU A 436 -11.60 25.86 0.90
N GLU A 437 -11.25 24.58 0.73
CA GLU A 437 -11.51 23.50 1.67
C GLU A 437 -10.73 23.70 2.98
N LEU A 438 -11.48 23.72 4.07
CA LEU A 438 -10.98 23.90 5.42
C LEU A 438 -10.65 22.55 6.09
N ALA A 439 -11.43 21.52 5.76
CA ALA A 439 -11.25 20.16 6.27
C ALA A 439 -11.99 19.14 5.39
N CYS A 440 -11.48 17.90 5.33
CA CYS A 440 -12.06 16.78 4.59
C CYS A 440 -11.81 15.47 5.35
N VAL A 441 -12.81 14.59 5.38
CA VAL A 441 -12.66 13.20 5.86
C VAL A 441 -13.55 12.26 5.04
N ALA A 442 -13.09 11.05 4.74
CA ALA A 442 -13.85 10.04 4.00
C ALA A 442 -13.77 8.64 4.65
N PRO A 443 -14.31 8.45 5.86
CA PRO A 443 -14.29 7.16 6.52
C PRO A 443 -15.36 6.22 5.95
N LEU A 444 -15.26 4.92 6.26
CA LEU A 444 -16.27 3.94 5.87
C LEU A 444 -17.57 4.08 6.67
N GLU A 445 -17.51 4.69 7.84
CA GLU A 445 -18.64 4.89 8.76
C GLU A 445 -19.00 6.38 8.91
N ALA A 446 -19.24 6.85 10.14
CA ALA A 446 -19.59 8.24 10.40
C ALA A 446 -18.41 9.19 10.08
N ALA A 447 -18.69 10.26 9.36
CA ALA A 447 -17.71 11.26 8.97
C ALA A 447 -17.82 12.48 9.89
N THR A 448 -16.71 12.90 10.52
CA THR A 448 -16.67 14.14 11.30
C THR A 448 -15.47 15.00 10.93
N VAL A 449 -15.71 16.29 10.67
CA VAL A 449 -14.66 17.30 10.53
C VAL A 449 -14.87 18.43 11.54
N VAL A 450 -13.78 18.99 12.05
CA VAL A 450 -13.79 20.13 12.98
C VAL A 450 -13.16 21.33 12.30
N VAL A 451 -13.85 22.47 12.30
CA VAL A 451 -13.36 23.72 11.69
C VAL A 451 -13.46 24.87 12.69
N GLU A 452 -12.41 25.70 12.77
CA GLU A 452 -12.39 26.93 13.56
C GLU A 452 -13.09 28.05 12.79
N LEU A 453 -14.16 28.60 13.35
CA LEU A 453 -14.97 29.63 12.69
C LEU A 453 -15.09 30.89 13.55
N ALA A 454 -15.04 32.05 12.92
CA ALA A 454 -15.38 33.32 13.54
C ALA A 454 -16.90 33.54 13.58
N ALA A 455 -17.38 34.31 14.55
CA ALA A 455 -18.78 34.67 14.69
C ALA A 455 -19.27 35.44 13.45
N GLY A 456 -20.28 34.88 12.80
CA GLY A 456 -20.86 35.38 11.55
C GLY A 456 -20.13 34.92 10.29
N GLU A 457 -19.08 34.10 10.40
CA GLU A 457 -18.46 33.43 9.27
C GLU A 457 -19.38 32.36 8.70
N THR A 458 -19.50 32.33 7.37
CA THR A 458 -20.33 31.35 6.65
C THR A 458 -19.42 30.36 5.93
N VAL A 459 -19.72 29.08 6.08
CA VAL A 459 -19.05 27.96 5.41
C VAL A 459 -20.08 27.05 4.74
N TYR A 460 -19.59 26.17 3.88
CA TYR A 460 -20.37 25.23 3.09
C TYR A 460 -19.91 23.80 3.39
N ALA A 461 -20.78 22.98 3.97
CA ALA A 461 -20.55 21.58 4.21
C ALA A 461 -21.12 20.75 3.06
N PHE A 462 -20.30 19.84 2.53
CA PHE A 462 -20.64 18.93 1.46
C PHE A 462 -20.71 17.53 2.00
N VAL A 463 -21.86 16.87 1.79
CA VAL A 463 -22.06 15.47 2.14
C VAL A 463 -22.13 14.67 0.85
N ASP A 464 -21.11 13.86 0.65
CA ASP A 464 -20.82 13.16 -0.60
C ASP A 464 -20.56 11.67 -0.34
N ASN A 465 -20.37 10.85 -1.37
CA ASN A 465 -20.16 9.41 -1.23
C ASN A 465 -19.00 8.89 -2.11
N TRP A 466 -18.33 7.82 -1.69
CA TRP A 466 -17.24 7.27 -2.52
C TRP A 466 -17.77 6.40 -3.67
N LEU A 467 -18.84 5.64 -3.42
CA LEU A 467 -19.22 4.51 -4.28
C LEU A 467 -20.28 4.83 -5.33
N GLY A 468 -20.63 6.10 -5.53
CA GLY A 468 -21.80 6.51 -6.30
C GLY A 468 -23.12 6.00 -5.69
N ILE A 469 -23.11 5.57 -4.43
CA ILE A 469 -24.29 5.06 -3.72
C ILE A 469 -24.91 6.21 -2.97
N ALA A 470 -26.04 6.66 -3.48
CA ALA A 470 -26.78 7.74 -2.87
C ALA A 470 -27.73 7.20 -1.79
N GLU A 471 -27.66 7.76 -0.58
CA GLU A 471 -28.40 7.32 0.61
C GLU A 471 -28.88 8.50 1.47
N PRO A 472 -29.94 8.31 2.27
CA PRO A 472 -30.31 9.25 3.32
C PRO A 472 -29.17 9.39 4.35
N PHE A 473 -29.04 10.57 4.94
CA PHE A 473 -28.07 10.84 5.99
C PHE A 473 -28.62 11.85 7.01
N THR A 474 -28.00 11.87 8.19
CA THR A 474 -28.19 12.93 9.18
C THR A 474 -26.92 13.77 9.22
N LEU A 475 -27.00 15.07 8.91
CA LEU A 475 -25.92 16.03 9.16
C LEU A 475 -26.21 16.80 10.45
N THR A 476 -25.25 16.78 11.38
CA THR A 476 -25.30 17.57 12.61
C THR A 476 -24.14 18.55 12.65
N VAL A 477 -24.40 19.72 13.22
CA VAL A 477 -23.37 20.72 13.50
C VAL A 477 -23.50 21.13 14.96
N ALA A 478 -22.39 21.19 15.69
CA ALA A 478 -22.39 21.63 17.08
C ALA A 478 -21.07 22.33 17.44
N PRO A 479 -21.06 23.23 18.44
CA PRO A 479 -19.80 23.69 19.02
C PRO A 479 -18.96 22.49 19.48
N PHE A 480 -17.69 22.50 19.10
CA PHE A 480 -16.76 21.44 19.43
C PHE A 480 -16.06 21.74 20.75
N ALA A 481 -16.04 20.75 21.64
CA ALA A 481 -15.21 20.73 22.82
C ALA A 481 -14.20 19.60 22.65
N ALA A 482 -12.91 19.92 22.66
CA ALA A 482 -11.86 18.91 22.68
C ALA A 482 -11.90 18.10 23.99
N PRO A 483 -11.39 16.86 24.01
CA PRO A 483 -11.26 16.09 25.24
C PRO A 483 -10.31 16.77 26.23
N GLN A 484 -10.48 16.48 27.52
CA GLN A 484 -9.61 17.02 28.57
C GLN A 484 -8.79 15.90 29.20
N LEU A 485 -7.49 15.95 29.01
CA LEU A 485 -6.54 15.09 29.72
C LEU A 485 -6.35 15.62 31.14
N LEU A 486 -6.70 14.81 32.14
CA LEU A 486 -6.60 15.17 33.56
C LEU A 486 -5.30 14.69 34.17
N GLU A 487 -4.94 13.43 33.91
CA GLU A 487 -3.75 12.76 34.44
C GLU A 487 -3.18 11.83 33.39
N ALA A 488 -1.85 11.66 33.38
CA ALA A 488 -1.14 10.70 32.54
C ALA A 488 0.02 10.08 33.31
N ALA A 489 0.33 8.82 32.99
CA ALA A 489 1.51 8.10 33.44
C ALA A 489 2.08 7.29 32.26
N ALA A 490 3.38 7.07 32.26
CA ALA A 490 4.05 6.25 31.25
C ALA A 490 5.10 5.34 31.89
N TRP A 491 5.31 4.19 31.26
CA TRP A 491 6.37 3.25 31.63
C TRP A 491 7.13 2.81 30.39
N PHE A 492 8.44 2.64 30.51
CA PHE A 492 9.30 2.26 29.39
C PHE A 492 10.24 1.13 29.77
N ASN A 493 10.17 0.04 29.01
CA ASN A 493 11.14 -1.04 29.08
C ASN A 493 12.15 -0.91 27.91
N PRO A 494 13.38 -0.45 28.19
CA PRO A 494 14.40 -0.26 27.15
C PRO A 494 14.90 -1.58 26.55
N GLU A 495 14.86 -2.69 27.31
CA GLU A 495 15.33 -4.00 26.83
C GLU A 495 14.35 -4.62 25.83
N ALA A 496 13.05 -4.45 26.07
CA ALA A 496 11.99 -4.91 25.18
C ALA A 496 11.58 -3.87 24.13
N GLN A 497 12.10 -2.64 24.23
CA GLN A 497 11.66 -1.47 23.44
C GLN A 497 10.13 -1.28 23.48
N ARG A 498 9.49 -1.53 24.62
CA ARG A 498 8.04 -1.39 24.80
C ARG A 498 7.70 -0.25 25.74
N MET A 499 6.60 0.43 25.44
CA MET A 499 6.06 1.52 26.24
C MET A 499 4.60 1.25 26.61
N SER A 500 4.23 1.64 27.83
CA SER A 500 2.85 1.71 28.29
C SER A 500 2.49 3.15 28.62
N ILE A 501 1.30 3.58 28.24
CA ILE A 501 0.71 4.86 28.65
C ILE A 501 -0.62 4.57 29.32
N GLU A 502 -0.87 5.25 30.43
CA GLU A 502 -2.17 5.28 31.10
C GLU A 502 -2.60 6.73 31.27
N ALA A 503 -3.88 7.02 31.05
CA ALA A 503 -4.42 8.34 31.29
C ALA A 503 -5.83 8.33 31.85
N VAL A 504 -6.16 9.42 32.54
CA VAL A 504 -7.52 9.76 32.94
C VAL A 504 -7.94 11.00 32.18
N ALA A 505 -9.07 10.94 31.49
CA ALA A 505 -9.58 12.01 30.66
C ALA A 505 -11.09 12.23 30.83
N VAL A 506 -11.58 13.37 30.36
CA VAL A 506 -13.01 13.65 30.17
C VAL A 506 -13.25 13.77 28.66
N PRO A 507 -14.23 13.06 28.09
CA PRO A 507 -14.55 13.17 26.68
C PRO A 507 -15.03 14.59 26.37
N GLY A 508 -14.74 15.01 25.14
CA GLY A 508 -15.18 16.28 24.61
C GLY A 508 -16.61 16.20 24.06
N SER A 509 -16.79 16.73 22.85
CA SER A 509 -18.01 16.56 22.06
C SER A 509 -18.10 15.16 21.43
N SER A 510 -17.01 14.38 21.44
CA SER A 510 -16.92 13.04 20.86
C SER A 510 -16.35 12.02 21.83
N GLU A 511 -16.52 10.73 21.53
CA GLU A 511 -15.94 9.64 22.30
C GLU A 511 -14.42 9.60 22.12
N LEU A 512 -13.70 9.20 23.17
CA LEU A 512 -12.25 9.05 23.12
C LEU A 512 -11.89 7.89 22.19
N ASP A 513 -10.85 8.09 21.38
CA ASP A 513 -10.41 7.14 20.36
C ASP A 513 -9.03 6.57 20.69
N SER A 514 -8.04 7.44 20.80
CA SER A 514 -6.63 7.05 20.87
C SER A 514 -5.80 7.99 21.75
N PHE A 515 -4.54 7.63 22.00
CA PHE A 515 -3.56 8.51 22.63
C PHE A 515 -2.66 9.12 21.56
N GLY A 516 -2.31 10.39 21.72
CA GLY A 516 -1.16 10.97 21.03
C GLY A 516 0.07 10.91 21.93
N ALA A 517 1.20 10.48 21.39
CA ALA A 517 2.47 10.49 22.11
C ALA A 517 3.57 11.18 21.30
N GLN A 518 4.40 11.97 21.96
CA GLN A 518 5.65 12.51 21.41
C GLN A 518 6.79 12.25 22.40
N PHE A 519 7.97 11.92 21.89
CA PHE A 519 9.13 11.64 22.72
C PHE A 519 9.99 12.89 22.87
N LEU A 520 10.46 13.13 24.09
CA LEU A 520 11.27 14.29 24.42
C LEU A 520 12.62 13.84 25.00
N ASP A 521 13.68 14.52 24.59
CA ASP A 521 15.01 14.30 25.14
C ASP A 521 15.22 15.03 26.47
N VAL A 522 16.42 14.91 27.05
CA VAL A 522 16.79 15.58 28.31
C VAL A 522 16.73 17.11 28.26
N ASN A 523 16.77 17.70 27.06
CA ASN A 523 16.65 19.14 26.83
C ASN A 523 15.19 19.57 26.60
N GLY A 524 14.27 18.62 26.44
CA GLY A 524 12.87 18.86 26.07
C GLY A 524 12.66 19.02 24.57
N ASP A 525 13.67 18.65 23.75
CA ASP A 525 13.57 18.65 22.30
C ASP A 525 12.90 17.36 21.82
N LEU A 526 12.16 17.43 20.70
CA LEU A 526 11.48 16.26 20.12
C LEU A 526 12.50 15.23 19.62
N VAL A 527 12.29 13.98 20.02
CA VAL A 527 12.97 12.81 19.47
C VAL A 527 12.11 12.27 18.33
N LEU A 528 12.60 12.41 17.09
CA LEU A 528 11.88 11.99 15.89
C LEU A 528 11.96 10.47 15.74
N LEU A 529 10.82 9.79 15.62
CA LEU A 529 10.80 8.37 15.27
C LEU A 529 10.71 8.23 13.75
N GLU A 530 11.70 7.59 13.13
CA GLU A 530 11.76 7.42 11.66
C GLU A 530 11.65 8.74 10.86
N GLY A 531 11.99 9.87 11.49
CA GLY A 531 11.88 11.20 10.89
C GLY A 531 10.56 11.92 11.14
N ASP A 532 9.56 11.27 11.76
CA ASP A 532 8.29 11.88 12.13
C ASP A 532 8.37 12.55 13.52
N PRO A 533 8.03 13.84 13.65
CA PRO A 533 7.95 14.53 14.95
C PRO A 533 6.75 14.10 15.83
N GLY A 534 5.79 13.34 15.30
CA GLY A 534 4.54 13.01 15.98
C GLY A 534 3.66 14.25 16.24
N PRO A 535 2.55 14.10 17.00
CA PRO A 535 2.17 12.94 17.79
C PRO A 535 1.75 11.75 16.93
N PHE A 536 2.24 10.56 17.24
CA PHE A 536 1.72 9.33 16.65
C PHE A 536 0.51 8.87 17.47
N ALA A 537 -0.57 8.54 16.77
CA ALA A 537 -1.77 7.98 17.38
C ALA A 537 -1.50 6.51 17.73
N VAL A 538 -1.60 6.16 19.01
CA VAL A 538 -1.58 4.77 19.46
C VAL A 538 -2.98 4.40 19.94
N GLY A 539 -3.47 3.26 19.45
CA GLY A 539 -4.81 2.76 19.82
C GLY A 539 -4.91 2.64 21.34
N GLY A 540 -6.06 3.05 21.89
CA GLY A 540 -6.30 3.04 23.33
C GLY A 540 -7.55 2.26 23.69
N LEU A 541 -7.51 1.55 24.81
CA LEU A 541 -8.73 1.03 25.44
C LEU A 541 -9.17 2.04 26.49
N PHE A 542 -10.32 2.68 26.30
CA PHE A 542 -10.89 3.65 27.25
C PHE A 542 -12.13 3.07 27.93
N GLU A 543 -12.13 3.05 29.26
CA GLU A 543 -13.25 2.62 30.09
C GLU A 543 -13.88 3.79 30.84
N ALA A 544 -15.20 3.90 30.76
CA ALA A 544 -15.94 4.92 31.49
C ALA A 544 -15.92 4.65 33.00
N VAL A 545 -15.36 5.58 33.76
CA VAL A 545 -15.49 5.64 35.21
C VAL A 545 -16.78 6.42 35.50
N GLY A 546 -17.66 5.89 36.36
CA GLY A 546 -19.07 6.33 36.50
C GLY A 546 -19.34 7.80 36.93
N ASP A 547 -18.33 8.68 36.93
CA ASP A 547 -18.43 10.13 37.12
C ASP A 547 -18.28 10.95 35.82
N GLY A 548 -18.17 10.29 34.67
CA GLY A 548 -17.99 10.93 33.36
C GLY A 548 -16.52 11.13 32.98
N THR A 549 -15.59 10.62 33.79
CA THR A 549 -14.19 10.44 33.38
C THR A 549 -14.00 9.08 32.72
N PHE A 550 -12.92 8.95 31.95
CA PHE A 550 -12.50 7.71 31.32
C PHE A 550 -11.08 7.44 31.75
N THR A 551 -10.80 6.19 32.11
CA THR A 551 -9.43 5.72 32.26
C THR A 551 -9.12 4.91 31.02
N GLY A 552 -8.00 5.20 30.37
CA GLY A 552 -7.52 4.37 29.29
C GLY A 552 -6.07 3.98 29.44
N PHE A 553 -5.71 2.91 28.75
CA PHE A 553 -4.33 2.48 28.63
C PHE A 553 -4.01 1.99 27.22
N THR A 554 -2.73 1.97 26.90
CA THR A 554 -2.18 1.43 25.65
C THR A 554 -0.78 0.91 25.90
N ASP A 555 -0.43 -0.17 25.21
CA ASP A 555 0.90 -0.77 25.20
C ASP A 555 1.34 -0.92 23.74
N PHE A 556 2.56 -0.47 23.42
CA PHE A 556 3.07 -0.53 22.06
C PHE A 556 4.60 -0.71 22.03
N THR A 557 5.09 -1.27 20.93
CA THR A 557 6.52 -1.47 20.67
C THR A 557 7.06 -0.28 19.88
N LEU A 558 8.22 0.24 20.28
CA LEU A 558 8.94 1.26 19.53
C LEU A 558 9.74 0.61 18.38
N PRO A 559 9.98 1.31 17.26
CA PRO A 559 10.86 0.82 16.20
C PRO A 559 12.25 0.48 16.74
N ASP A 560 12.88 -0.59 16.21
CA ASP A 560 14.19 -1.07 16.67
C ASP A 560 15.33 -0.13 16.27
N ILE A 561 15.50 0.91 17.07
CA ILE A 561 16.52 1.93 16.87
C ILE A 561 17.24 2.15 18.21
N PRO A 562 18.36 1.43 18.45
CA PRO A 562 19.08 1.44 19.72
C PRO A 562 19.53 2.82 20.19
N GLU A 563 19.73 3.77 19.25
CA GLU A 563 20.13 5.14 19.58
C GLU A 563 19.01 5.96 20.24
N PHE A 564 17.73 5.58 20.07
CA PHE A 564 16.59 6.31 20.65
C PHE A 564 16.29 5.93 22.10
N VAL A 565 16.53 4.69 22.48
CA VAL A 565 16.17 4.15 23.80
C VAL A 565 16.79 4.97 24.94
N ASP A 566 18.04 5.38 24.78
CA ASP A 566 18.76 6.18 25.79
C ASP A 566 18.42 7.68 25.73
N ALA A 567 17.74 8.13 24.66
CA ALA A 567 17.43 9.54 24.43
C ALA A 567 16.11 9.97 25.09
N ILE A 568 15.16 9.06 25.32
CA ILE A 568 13.83 9.39 25.86
C ILE A 568 13.95 9.78 27.34
N ALA A 569 13.74 11.06 27.64
CA ALA A 569 13.69 11.59 29.00
C ALA A 569 12.27 11.89 29.48
N ALA A 570 11.35 12.17 28.55
CA ALA A 570 9.93 12.34 28.83
C ALA A 570 9.06 11.94 27.62
N VAL A 571 7.79 11.69 27.88
CA VAL A 571 6.75 11.43 26.89
C VAL A 571 5.70 12.51 27.05
N ARG A 572 5.40 13.23 25.98
CA ARG A 572 4.27 14.17 25.91
C ARG A 572 3.04 13.41 25.47
N VAL A 573 2.06 13.31 26.37
CA VAL A 573 0.82 12.56 26.16
C VAL A 573 -0.34 13.51 25.87
N THR A 574 -1.13 13.19 24.86
CA THR A 574 -2.47 13.76 24.59
C THR A 574 -3.49 12.63 24.48
N VAL A 575 -4.78 12.95 24.64
CA VAL A 575 -5.87 12.06 24.23
C VAL A 575 -6.57 12.64 23.01
N LEU A 576 -6.92 11.77 22.08
CA LEU A 576 -7.60 12.08 20.84
C LEU A 576 -9.04 11.54 20.93
N ASP A 577 -9.99 12.28 20.39
CA ASP A 577 -11.37 11.80 20.21
C ASP A 577 -11.63 11.37 18.75
N LEU A 578 -12.74 10.67 18.51
CA LEU A 578 -13.12 10.18 17.17
C LEU A 578 -13.35 11.31 16.14
N SER A 579 -13.39 12.56 16.59
CA SER A 579 -13.54 13.74 15.74
C SER A 579 -12.20 14.44 15.47
N GLY A 580 -11.08 13.83 15.89
CA GLY A 580 -9.74 14.37 15.73
C GLY A 580 -9.37 15.48 16.73
N GLY A 581 -10.19 15.73 17.74
CA GLY A 581 -9.85 16.69 18.78
C GLY A 581 -8.77 16.16 19.70
N SER A 582 -7.72 16.96 19.90
CA SER A 582 -6.67 16.65 20.86
C SER A 582 -6.88 17.42 22.16
N SER A 583 -6.64 16.76 23.28
CA SER A 583 -6.51 17.45 24.56
C SER A 583 -5.25 18.32 24.61
N GLU A 584 -5.18 19.19 25.62
CA GLU A 584 -3.90 19.72 26.09
C GLU A 584 -2.97 18.58 26.51
N ALA A 585 -1.67 18.77 26.30
CA ALA A 585 -0.68 17.72 26.52
C ALA A 585 -0.11 17.72 27.96
N ILE A 586 0.23 16.54 28.46
CA ILE A 586 0.95 16.36 29.73
C ILE A 586 2.29 15.67 29.45
N ASP A 587 3.39 16.31 29.85
CA ASP A 587 4.72 15.71 29.80
C ASP A 587 4.92 14.83 31.04
N VAL A 588 5.16 13.54 30.83
CA VAL A 588 5.41 12.54 31.88
C VAL A 588 6.80 11.96 31.72
N VAL A 589 7.52 11.76 32.83
CA VAL A 589 8.79 11.04 32.82
C VAL A 589 8.46 9.55 32.92
N PRO A 590 8.83 8.72 31.94
CA PRO A 590 8.49 7.31 31.98
C PRO A 590 9.24 6.61 33.13
N ASP A 591 8.51 5.82 33.91
CA ASP A 591 9.10 4.95 34.92
C ASP A 591 9.64 3.66 34.25
N GLY A 592 10.68 3.06 34.81
CA GLY A 592 11.12 1.73 34.39
C GLY A 592 10.21 0.63 34.95
N PRO A 593 10.20 -0.57 34.35
CA PRO A 593 9.39 -1.67 34.86
C PRO A 593 9.87 -2.09 36.25
N SER A 594 8.93 -2.33 37.14
CA SER A 594 9.20 -2.80 38.51
C SER A 594 9.49 -4.30 38.55
N GLU A 595 10.47 -4.71 39.36
CA GLU A 595 10.77 -6.12 39.62
C GLU A 595 9.67 -6.76 40.50
N VAL A 596 9.10 -7.87 40.03
CA VAL A 596 8.10 -8.65 40.77
C VAL A 596 8.57 -10.09 41.00
N ALA A 597 8.22 -10.64 42.15
CA ALA A 597 8.63 -11.97 42.57
C ALA A 597 7.72 -13.06 41.99
N PHE A 598 8.21 -14.30 41.94
CA PHE A 598 7.41 -15.48 41.56
C PHE A 598 6.08 -15.55 42.34
N GLY A 599 4.98 -15.67 41.61
CA GLY A 599 3.60 -15.72 42.10
C GLY A 599 2.92 -14.38 42.34
N GLU A 600 3.62 -13.26 42.11
CA GLU A 600 3.03 -11.91 42.13
C GLU A 600 2.46 -11.53 40.77
N THR A 601 1.46 -10.65 40.77
CA THR A 601 0.94 -10.02 39.55
C THR A 601 2.08 -9.30 38.84
N CYS A 602 2.11 -9.44 37.53
CA CYS A 602 3.06 -8.83 36.63
C CYS A 602 2.34 -8.30 35.40
N ASP A 603 3.06 -7.55 34.60
CA ASP A 603 2.58 -7.02 33.33
C ASP A 603 3.10 -7.89 32.18
N PRO A 604 2.21 -8.51 31.37
CA PRO A 604 2.61 -9.42 30.31
C PRO A 604 3.44 -8.74 29.21
N PHE A 605 3.35 -7.42 29.07
CA PHE A 605 4.15 -6.66 28.12
C PHE A 605 5.51 -6.24 28.68
N GLY A 606 5.75 -6.45 29.98
CA GLY A 606 7.00 -6.15 30.65
C GLY A 606 7.31 -4.65 30.76
N THR A 607 6.34 -3.76 30.54
CA THR A 607 6.52 -2.30 30.53
C THR A 607 6.39 -1.70 31.93
N ARG A 608 5.41 -2.15 32.72
CA ARG A 608 5.13 -1.70 34.09
C ARG A 608 5.81 -2.57 35.14
N SER A 609 5.94 -3.87 34.87
CA SER A 609 6.60 -4.81 35.77
C SER A 609 7.13 -6.03 35.04
N TYR A 610 8.19 -6.65 35.56
CA TYR A 610 8.80 -7.85 34.98
C TYR A 610 9.23 -8.85 36.06
N CYS A 611 9.28 -10.12 35.68
CA CYS A 611 9.59 -11.21 36.60
C CYS A 611 11.10 -11.33 36.88
N LEU A 612 11.46 -11.37 38.16
CA LEU A 612 12.84 -11.65 38.58
C LEU A 612 13.30 -13.07 38.22
N GLU A 613 12.37 -14.03 38.24
CA GLU A 613 12.60 -15.43 37.89
C GLU A 613 11.33 -15.99 37.22
N GLY A 614 11.44 -16.37 35.94
CA GLY A 614 10.32 -16.81 35.11
C GLY A 614 9.85 -15.75 34.13
N ASP A 615 8.68 -15.96 33.55
CA ASP A 615 8.03 -15.09 32.58
C ASP A 615 6.72 -14.56 33.18
N CYS A 616 6.27 -13.40 32.70
CA CYS A 616 4.97 -12.88 33.08
C CYS A 616 3.89 -13.52 32.22
N LEU A 617 3.05 -14.35 32.83
CA LEU A 617 2.17 -15.23 32.09
C LEU A 617 0.73 -15.03 32.51
N ASP A 618 -0.11 -14.68 31.54
CA ASP A 618 -1.54 -14.78 31.67
C ASP A 618 -1.94 -16.26 31.46
N LEU A 619 -2.43 -16.88 32.52
CA LEU A 619 -2.86 -18.29 32.50
C LEU A 619 -4.30 -18.46 32.02
N ASN A 620 -5.08 -17.38 31.97
CA ASN A 620 -6.45 -17.44 31.55
C ASN A 620 -6.92 -16.06 31.04
N PRO A 621 -6.61 -15.72 29.77
CA PRO A 621 -7.02 -14.43 29.20
C PRO A 621 -8.53 -14.26 29.15
N ALA A 622 -9.30 -15.35 29.27
CA ALA A 622 -10.76 -15.29 29.32
C ALA A 622 -11.32 -14.84 30.68
N ASP A 623 -10.56 -14.93 31.78
CA ASP A 623 -11.05 -14.64 33.13
C ASP A 623 -10.65 -13.24 33.66
N GLU A 624 -10.05 -12.36 32.83
CA GLU A 624 -9.50 -11.04 33.24
C GLU A 624 -8.60 -11.14 34.50
N VAL A 625 -7.96 -12.28 34.74
CA VAL A 625 -7.09 -12.44 35.90
C VAL A 625 -5.73 -11.89 35.52
N ASP A 626 -5.28 -10.90 36.27
CA ASP A 626 -3.93 -10.37 36.24
C ASP A 626 -2.86 -11.45 35.95
N ALA A 627 -2.02 -11.21 34.93
CA ALA A 627 -0.87 -12.07 34.63
C ALA A 627 0.02 -12.22 35.88
N ILE A 628 0.56 -13.42 36.11
CA ILE A 628 1.38 -13.70 37.29
C ILE A 628 2.78 -14.18 36.90
N CYS A 629 3.77 -13.79 37.69
CA CYS A 629 5.13 -14.24 37.47
C CYS A 629 5.27 -15.71 37.78
N GLN A 630 5.63 -16.51 36.78
CA GLN A 630 5.86 -17.92 37.00
C GLN A 630 6.91 -18.46 36.04
N ILE A 631 7.54 -19.56 36.43
CA ILE A 631 8.47 -20.26 35.55
C ILE A 631 7.62 -20.92 34.48
N ALA A 632 7.76 -20.47 33.24
CA ALA A 632 7.08 -21.08 32.11
C ALA A 632 7.31 -22.59 32.14
N ALA A 633 6.23 -23.34 32.29
CA ALA A 633 6.30 -24.78 32.11
C ALA A 633 6.61 -25.01 30.63
N ALA A 634 7.81 -25.52 30.35
CA ALA A 634 8.18 -25.93 28.99
C ALA A 634 7.20 -26.99 28.46
N GLU A 635 6.63 -27.81 29.35
CA GLU A 635 5.65 -28.84 29.01
C GLU A 635 4.22 -28.28 28.92
N CYS A 636 3.40 -28.88 28.05
CA CYS A 636 1.97 -28.55 27.98
C CYS A 636 1.25 -28.88 29.29
N PRO A 637 0.13 -28.19 29.61
CA PRO A 637 -0.79 -28.62 30.66
C PRO A 637 -1.10 -30.11 30.54
N ALA A 638 -1.20 -30.81 31.67
CA ALA A 638 -1.32 -32.27 31.69
C ALA A 638 -2.63 -32.78 31.06
N GLU A 639 -3.61 -31.90 30.93
CA GLU A 639 -4.87 -32.10 30.26
C GLU A 639 -4.80 -31.97 28.74
N TRP A 640 -3.79 -31.30 28.18
CA TRP A 640 -3.65 -31.12 26.73
C TRP A 640 -3.06 -32.37 26.08
N THR A 641 -3.67 -32.79 24.97
CA THR A 641 -3.21 -33.95 24.23
C THR A 641 -2.11 -33.57 23.24
N VAL A 642 -0.84 -33.85 23.60
CA VAL A 642 0.31 -33.66 22.69
C VAL A 642 0.51 -34.89 21.81
N LEU A 643 0.39 -34.70 20.50
CA LEU A 643 0.62 -35.69 19.48
C LEU A 643 2.12 -35.83 19.18
N GLY A 644 2.57 -37.06 18.90
CA GLY A 644 3.95 -37.31 18.48
C GLY A 644 4.10 -37.21 16.96
N VAL A 645 5.21 -36.63 16.49
CA VAL A 645 5.48 -36.44 15.04
C VAL A 645 5.91 -37.73 14.30
N GLY A 646 6.08 -38.85 15.00
CA GLY A 646 6.53 -40.11 14.40
C GLY A 646 8.01 -40.12 14.02
N GLU A 647 8.38 -41.01 13.09
CA GLU A 647 9.75 -41.13 12.56
C GLU A 647 9.82 -40.45 11.18
N PRO A 648 10.93 -39.76 10.86
CA PRO A 648 11.08 -39.13 9.56
C PRO A 648 11.29 -40.17 8.45
N ASP A 649 11.12 -39.74 7.21
CA ASP A 649 11.50 -40.51 6.04
C ASP A 649 13.04 -40.56 5.85
N ALA A 650 13.49 -41.17 4.75
CA ALA A 650 14.92 -41.31 4.46
C ALA A 650 15.66 -39.98 4.24
N ASN A 651 14.94 -38.88 4.03
CA ASN A 651 15.48 -37.53 3.83
C ASN A 651 15.38 -36.67 5.10
N GLY A 652 14.87 -37.21 6.21
CA GLY A 652 14.66 -36.43 7.43
C GLY A 652 13.34 -35.65 7.44
N VAL A 653 12.42 -35.91 6.49
CA VAL A 653 11.13 -35.22 6.41
C VAL A 653 10.08 -35.97 7.22
N TYR A 654 9.35 -35.25 8.07
CA TYR A 654 8.20 -35.79 8.79
C TYR A 654 6.92 -35.42 8.03
N THR A 655 5.99 -36.37 7.90
CA THR A 655 4.67 -36.11 7.30
C THR A 655 3.61 -36.74 8.19
N ILE A 656 2.81 -35.89 8.82
CA ILE A 656 1.82 -36.29 9.83
C ILE A 656 0.43 -35.91 9.32
N PRO A 657 -0.48 -36.87 9.12
CA PRO A 657 -1.87 -36.55 8.79
C PRO A 657 -2.58 -35.98 10.03
N GLY A 658 -3.37 -34.92 9.83
CA GLY A 658 -4.24 -34.32 10.83
C GLY A 658 -5.62 -33.99 10.26
N ASP A 659 -6.57 -33.67 11.13
CA ASP A 659 -7.95 -33.37 10.73
C ASP A 659 -8.63 -32.44 11.74
N LEU A 660 -8.80 -31.17 11.37
CA LEU A 660 -9.42 -30.17 12.24
C LEU A 660 -10.94 -30.32 12.36
N THR A 661 -11.57 -31.28 11.66
CA THR A 661 -13.02 -31.51 11.74
C THR A 661 -13.43 -32.39 12.92
N VAL A 662 -12.47 -32.99 13.62
CA VAL A 662 -12.75 -33.78 14.82
C VAL A 662 -13.00 -32.85 16.02
N ASP A 663 -13.62 -33.38 17.07
CA ASP A 663 -13.84 -32.65 18.33
C ASP A 663 -12.49 -32.43 19.02
N LEU A 664 -11.83 -31.32 18.68
CA LEU A 664 -10.53 -30.92 19.18
C LEU A 664 -10.65 -30.18 20.52
N GLU A 665 -9.61 -30.32 21.33
CA GLU A 665 -9.48 -29.55 22.57
C GLU A 665 -9.27 -28.07 22.22
N ASP A 666 -10.04 -27.19 22.87
CA ASP A 666 -9.78 -25.76 22.80
C ASP A 666 -8.63 -25.44 23.76
N HIS A 667 -7.49 -25.06 23.18
CA HIS A 667 -6.29 -24.73 23.93
C HIS A 667 -6.16 -23.22 24.20
N GLY A 668 -7.14 -22.41 23.77
CA GLY A 668 -7.20 -20.97 23.98
C GLY A 668 -5.99 -20.19 23.45
N ALA A 669 -5.19 -20.81 22.57
CA ALA A 669 -3.98 -20.19 22.04
C ALA A 669 -4.35 -19.27 20.88
N THR A 670 -4.41 -17.96 21.13
CA THR A 670 -4.50 -16.94 20.07
C THR A 670 -3.08 -16.69 19.53
N PRO A 671 -2.79 -17.07 18.29
CA PRO A 671 -1.44 -16.93 17.75
C PRO A 671 -1.21 -15.49 17.24
N THR A 672 0.04 -15.03 17.14
CA THR A 672 0.31 -13.60 16.84
C THR A 672 -0.10 -13.17 15.43
N CYS A 673 -0.19 -14.11 14.49
CA CYS A 673 -0.53 -13.83 13.09
C CYS A 673 -2.03 -13.85 12.81
N SER A 674 -2.90 -14.22 13.76
CA SER A 674 -4.34 -14.20 13.52
C SER A 674 -5.16 -14.11 14.82
N GLY A 675 -5.94 -13.04 14.95
CA GLY A 675 -6.95 -12.91 16.02
C GLY A 675 -8.20 -13.77 15.80
N ALA A 676 -8.33 -14.43 14.64
CA ALA A 676 -9.52 -15.20 14.26
C ALA A 676 -9.39 -16.70 14.51
N ALA A 677 -8.21 -17.18 14.96
CA ALA A 677 -7.97 -18.59 15.26
C ALA A 677 -9.09 -19.19 16.11
N THR A 678 -9.57 -20.38 15.73
CA THR A 678 -10.74 -20.97 16.41
C THR A 678 -10.45 -21.49 17.81
N GLY A 679 -9.18 -21.61 18.19
CA GLY A 679 -8.72 -22.15 19.47
C GLY A 679 -8.70 -23.68 19.54
N ALA A 680 -9.36 -24.35 18.60
CA ALA A 680 -9.44 -25.81 18.50
C ALA A 680 -8.36 -26.33 17.54
N ASN A 681 -7.24 -26.78 18.12
CA ASN A 681 -6.03 -27.11 17.37
C ASN A 681 -5.43 -28.46 17.77
N ASP A 682 -4.67 -29.04 16.84
CA ASP A 682 -3.77 -30.15 17.13
C ASP A 682 -2.43 -29.60 17.61
N ILE A 683 -1.85 -30.25 18.64
CA ILE A 683 -0.53 -29.90 19.17
C ILE A 683 0.44 -31.04 18.92
N TYR A 684 1.53 -30.76 18.21
CA TYR A 684 2.60 -31.72 17.96
C TYR A 684 3.87 -31.38 18.73
N GLY A 685 4.41 -32.35 19.47
CA GLY A 685 5.73 -32.24 20.09
C GLY A 685 6.84 -32.64 19.11
N PHE A 686 7.74 -31.71 18.78
CA PHE A 686 8.88 -31.94 17.92
C PHE A 686 10.19 -31.68 18.67
N THR A 687 11.12 -32.65 18.63
CA THR A 687 12.49 -32.45 19.13
C THR A 687 13.46 -32.50 17.97
N ALA A 688 14.20 -31.42 17.74
CA ALA A 688 15.10 -31.29 16.60
C ALA A 688 16.23 -32.33 16.65
N PRO A 689 16.33 -33.27 15.68
CA PRO A 689 17.39 -34.28 15.66
C PRO A 689 18.76 -33.71 15.30
N SER A 690 18.82 -32.49 14.78
CA SER A 690 20.04 -31.75 14.44
C SER A 690 19.78 -30.26 14.52
N GLY A 691 20.84 -29.48 14.78
CA GLY A 691 20.76 -28.02 14.72
C GLY A 691 20.65 -27.50 13.28
N GLY A 692 19.88 -26.44 13.08
CA GLY A 692 19.69 -25.80 11.78
C GLY A 692 18.31 -25.13 11.65
N MET A 693 18.01 -24.66 10.44
CA MET A 693 16.67 -24.16 10.09
C MET A 693 15.71 -25.31 9.81
N TRP A 694 14.51 -25.24 10.36
CA TRP A 694 13.44 -26.21 10.17
C TRP A 694 12.18 -25.52 9.65
N ARG A 695 11.61 -26.05 8.57
CA ARG A 695 10.31 -25.63 8.03
C ARG A 695 9.20 -26.49 8.59
N PHE A 696 8.14 -25.85 9.03
CA PHE A 696 6.87 -26.47 9.41
C PHE A 696 5.80 -25.95 8.46
N ALA A 697 5.12 -26.84 7.73
CA ALA A 697 4.12 -26.45 6.74
C ALA A 697 2.89 -27.34 6.79
N THR A 698 1.71 -26.77 6.65
CA THR A 698 0.50 -27.54 6.36
C THR A 698 0.37 -27.73 4.84
N VAL A 699 -0.11 -28.90 4.42
CA VAL A 699 -0.49 -29.18 3.03
C VAL A 699 -1.75 -30.05 3.03
N GLY A 700 -2.57 -30.03 1.98
CA GLY A 700 -3.80 -30.85 2.03
C GLY A 700 -4.77 -30.66 0.88
N ALA A 701 -6.05 -30.96 1.16
CA ALA A 701 -7.14 -30.72 0.23
C ALA A 701 -7.45 -29.21 0.17
N ALA A 702 -7.72 -28.70 -1.03
CA ALA A 702 -8.05 -27.29 -1.24
C ALA A 702 -9.32 -26.89 -0.46
N GLY A 703 -9.31 -25.70 0.13
CA GLY A 703 -10.45 -25.12 0.84
C GLY A 703 -10.39 -25.16 2.37
N ASN A 704 -9.30 -25.68 2.96
CA ASN A 704 -9.04 -25.51 4.39
C ASN A 704 -8.09 -24.35 4.57
N ASP A 705 -8.45 -23.44 5.47
CA ASP A 705 -7.65 -22.26 5.79
C ASP A 705 -6.98 -22.50 7.13
N THR A 706 -5.73 -23.00 7.10
CA THR A 706 -5.01 -23.38 8.31
C THR A 706 -4.30 -22.17 8.91
N ILE A 707 -4.11 -22.17 10.22
CA ILE A 707 -3.11 -21.33 10.90
C ILE A 707 -2.06 -22.26 11.49
N LEU A 708 -0.78 -21.92 11.34
CA LEU A 708 0.33 -22.66 11.93
C LEU A 708 1.21 -21.74 12.77
N PHE A 709 1.49 -22.17 13.99
CA PHE A 709 2.41 -21.48 14.87
C PHE A 709 3.25 -22.45 15.69
N VAL A 710 4.50 -22.07 15.94
CA VAL A 710 5.49 -22.91 16.61
C VAL A 710 5.89 -22.24 17.91
N ARG A 711 5.80 -22.97 19.02
CA ARG A 711 6.03 -22.45 20.37
C ARG A 711 7.13 -23.22 21.08
N ARG A 712 7.96 -22.51 21.85
CA ARG A 712 8.93 -23.12 22.77
C ARG A 712 8.30 -23.52 24.09
N LEU A 713 7.25 -22.81 24.50
CA LEU A 713 6.58 -22.95 25.79
C LEU A 713 5.11 -23.31 25.57
N CYS A 714 4.76 -24.58 25.69
CA CYS A 714 3.45 -25.07 25.24
C CYS A 714 2.26 -24.47 26.00
N GLY A 715 2.36 -24.28 27.33
CA GLY A 715 1.26 -23.74 28.13
C GLY A 715 1.14 -22.21 28.16
N VAL A 716 2.08 -21.49 27.53
CA VAL A 716 2.19 -20.01 27.59
C VAL A 716 1.53 -19.31 26.41
N GLN A 717 0.30 -18.86 26.57
CA GLN A 717 -0.43 -18.17 25.49
C GLN A 717 0.25 -16.83 25.11
N GLY A 718 0.04 -16.38 23.87
CA GLY A 718 0.60 -15.15 23.33
C GLY A 718 2.05 -15.26 22.81
N GLU A 719 2.61 -14.10 22.48
CA GLU A 719 3.91 -13.93 21.81
C GLU A 719 5.10 -14.47 22.60
N ALA A 720 5.08 -14.38 23.94
CA ALA A 720 6.20 -14.75 24.80
C ALA A 720 6.65 -16.23 24.65
N GLY A 721 5.73 -17.11 24.23
CA GLY A 721 6.00 -18.52 23.99
C GLY A 721 6.21 -18.89 22.52
N GLU A 722 5.93 -17.98 21.59
CA GLU A 722 5.87 -18.21 20.15
C GLU A 722 7.19 -17.87 19.45
N LEU A 723 7.63 -18.76 18.57
CA LEU A 723 8.85 -18.60 17.77
C LEU A 723 8.53 -18.09 16.36
N ALA A 724 7.40 -18.51 15.80
CA ALA A 724 6.93 -18.09 14.49
C ALA A 724 5.44 -18.42 14.32
N CYS A 725 4.76 -17.64 13.49
CA CYS A 725 3.35 -17.81 13.14
C CYS A 725 3.13 -17.49 11.66
N ASN A 726 2.23 -18.22 11.02
CA ASN A 726 1.76 -17.93 9.68
C ASN A 726 0.29 -18.37 9.53
N ASP A 727 -0.53 -17.54 8.90
CA ASP A 727 -1.90 -17.84 8.47
C ASP A 727 -1.86 -18.26 7.00
N ASP A 728 -1.37 -17.37 6.14
CA ASP A 728 -1.18 -17.61 4.70
C ASP A 728 0.29 -17.67 4.26
N GLY A 729 0.76 -18.88 3.95
CA GLY A 729 2.10 -19.12 3.44
C GLY A 729 2.27 -18.50 2.05
N PRO A 730 3.36 -17.77 1.76
CA PRO A 730 3.58 -17.09 0.47
C PRO A 730 3.66 -18.05 -0.73
N ASN A 731 3.84 -19.35 -0.47
CA ASN A 731 3.93 -20.41 -1.47
C ASN A 731 2.66 -21.26 -1.57
N SER A 732 1.66 -21.02 -0.73
CA SER A 732 0.37 -21.71 -0.78
C SER A 732 -0.62 -20.87 -1.59
N GLN A 733 -1.73 -21.46 -2.06
CA GLN A 733 -2.79 -20.69 -2.75
C GLN A 733 -3.60 -19.82 -1.77
N GLY A 734 -2.95 -19.24 -0.74
CA GLY A 734 -3.55 -18.40 0.31
C GLY A 734 -4.50 -19.17 1.22
N PHE A 735 -4.12 -20.39 1.62
CA PHE A 735 -4.93 -21.24 2.52
C PHE A 735 -4.10 -22.22 3.37
N TYR A 736 -2.81 -22.38 3.07
CA TYR A 736 -1.90 -23.19 3.89
C TYR A 736 -0.83 -22.31 4.49
N SER A 737 -0.39 -22.70 5.67
CA SER A 737 0.59 -21.95 6.44
C SER A 737 1.94 -22.63 6.41
N ASP A 738 3.01 -21.83 6.38
CA ASP A 738 4.37 -22.31 6.62
C ASP A 738 5.21 -21.33 7.43
N VAL A 739 6.06 -21.86 8.32
CA VAL A 739 7.03 -21.09 9.10
C VAL A 739 8.38 -21.77 9.13
N ASP A 740 9.44 -20.96 9.21
CA ASP A 740 10.82 -21.41 9.36
C ASP A 740 11.35 -21.03 10.75
N VAL A 741 11.93 -21.99 11.46
CA VAL A 741 12.45 -21.78 12.83
C VAL A 741 13.85 -22.35 12.95
N GLU A 742 14.79 -21.55 13.48
CA GLU A 742 16.13 -22.02 13.84
C GLU A 742 16.08 -22.79 15.16
N LEU A 743 16.53 -24.05 15.16
CA LEU A 743 16.53 -24.92 16.34
C LEU A 743 17.93 -25.51 16.56
N ALA A 744 18.35 -25.66 17.82
CA ALA A 744 19.54 -26.44 18.16
C ALA A 744 19.21 -27.94 18.26
N GLU A 745 20.22 -28.80 18.13
CA GLU A 745 20.04 -30.25 18.32
C GLU A 745 19.52 -30.54 19.74
N GLY A 746 18.39 -31.23 19.82
CA GLY A 746 17.72 -31.58 21.08
C GLY A 746 16.75 -30.53 21.60
N ASP A 747 16.60 -29.38 20.93
CA ASP A 747 15.54 -28.42 21.27
C ASP A 747 14.17 -29.05 21.02
N THR A 748 13.24 -28.87 21.97
CA THR A 748 11.85 -29.29 21.83
C THR A 748 10.96 -28.07 21.62
N VAL A 749 10.10 -28.15 20.61
CA VAL A 749 9.06 -27.17 20.30
C VAL A 749 7.71 -27.85 20.14
N TYR A 750 6.65 -27.04 20.16
CA TYR A 750 5.27 -27.45 20.04
C TYR A 750 4.68 -26.75 18.82
N VAL A 751 4.22 -27.54 17.86
CA VAL A 751 3.63 -27.05 16.61
C VAL A 751 2.12 -27.12 16.78
N PHE A 752 1.47 -25.97 16.70
CA PHE A 752 0.03 -25.85 16.75
C PHE A 752 -0.49 -25.71 15.32
N VAL A 753 -1.51 -26.50 14.99
CA VAL A 753 -2.24 -26.36 13.73
C VAL A 753 -3.70 -26.09 14.05
N ASP A 754 -4.16 -24.89 13.70
CA ASP A 754 -5.53 -24.41 13.88
C ASP A 754 -6.15 -24.09 12.49
N SER A 755 -7.37 -23.57 12.49
CA SER A 755 -8.07 -23.03 11.33
C SER A 755 -8.42 -21.55 11.54
N TYR A 756 -8.42 -20.76 10.47
CA TYR A 756 -8.79 -19.34 10.52
C TYR A 756 -10.27 -19.10 10.87
N PHE A 757 -11.17 -20.04 10.52
CA PHE A 757 -12.58 -20.03 10.93
C PHE A 757 -13.13 -21.46 11.02
N GLU A 758 -14.26 -21.65 11.71
CA GLU A 758 -14.86 -22.97 11.92
C GLU A 758 -15.15 -23.72 10.61
N ASP A 759 -15.62 -23.01 9.57
CA ASP A 759 -15.89 -23.57 8.23
C ASP A 759 -14.61 -23.90 7.44
N GLY A 760 -13.44 -23.43 7.90
CA GLY A 760 -12.13 -23.65 7.29
C GLY A 760 -11.45 -24.93 7.81
N ARG A 761 -12.09 -25.61 8.77
CA ARG A 761 -11.61 -26.88 9.33
C ARG A 761 -11.67 -27.99 8.29
N GLY A 762 -10.60 -28.76 8.22
CA GLY A 762 -10.51 -29.90 7.33
C GLY A 762 -9.30 -30.79 7.57
N ALA A 763 -9.18 -31.84 6.75
CA ALA A 763 -8.03 -32.73 6.75
C ALA A 763 -6.78 -32.02 6.19
N TYR A 764 -5.68 -32.13 6.92
CA TYR A 764 -4.39 -31.57 6.53
C TYR A 764 -3.27 -32.60 6.72
N SER A 765 -2.07 -32.25 6.29
CA SER A 765 -0.83 -32.94 6.60
C SER A 765 0.19 -31.93 7.05
N LEU A 766 0.72 -32.09 8.26
CA LEU A 766 1.85 -31.33 8.75
C LEU A 766 3.13 -31.94 8.17
N VAL A 767 3.92 -31.12 7.48
CA VAL A 767 5.22 -31.47 6.90
C VAL A 767 6.31 -30.71 7.64
N ILE A 768 7.26 -31.44 8.21
CA ILE A 768 8.41 -30.86 8.93
C ILE A 768 9.69 -31.22 8.17
N THR A 769 10.42 -30.23 7.67
CA THR A 769 11.57 -30.42 6.78
C THR A 769 12.80 -29.68 7.30
N PRO A 770 13.97 -30.33 7.43
CA PRO A 770 15.21 -29.61 7.67
C PRO A 770 15.59 -28.84 6.41
N LEU A 771 15.93 -27.55 6.55
CA LEU A 771 16.42 -26.73 5.46
C LEU A 771 17.95 -26.81 5.36
N PRO A 772 18.53 -26.66 4.15
CA PRO A 772 19.97 -26.81 3.91
C PRO A 772 20.84 -25.79 4.64
#